data_AF-A0A2J6PJA2-F1
#
_entry.id   AF-A0A2J6PJA2-F1
#
_cell.length_a   1.000
_cell.length_b   1.000
_cell.length_c   1.000
_cell.angle_alpha   90.00
_cell.angle_beta   90.00
_cell.angle_gamma   90.00
#
_symmetry.space_group_name_H-M   'P 1'
#
loop_
_entity.id
_entity.type
_entity.pdbx_description
1 polymer ?
#
loop_
_entity_poly.entity_id
_entity_poly.type
_entity_poly.pdbx_seq_one_letter_code
_entity_poly.pdbx_strand_id
1 'polypeptide(L)'
;MAPSFFKDIRRRSRASFRTDGSADSSNGTNGSAAKTQSSSTLNSTYGGNTPPTLATSSSSPNLQNLANNQPPLPPARPTISTSSSNRYSVSGMSGLGSPSQKSSIPPSPYAPRILSISDNTWVYQKVLSIYGVIADPATLALEGNLTVSRLDDGFPPTFWPVSESHFKALIFLLPGPNKLRFDFSSPKLANSNSSNPIHSSYLTVHMMPPLATPPLQLVILLGKDSPGTFDAVPARIEKEGNGLETAIRKFRMATYLWQAFTAEQMFRNKLGRRVFRMEEEWVTGTSNYRDRETGTMRSEAKIHVVRCSKTVAELRDPDLAQQNPTAKRSGDLFSIASEAVRDYFQPLPGQKQYVSVLLLDAHWDKQARLITGHAALGGGGGEVQLAIFGSQALQSYPSSIEEVVPAFSDCTPTDTNYVANDCNESGSSWEAANIGIGAHLHETGHLFGCPHQEGGIMLRDYVTLNRSFTIREPYSTRTKSKGGLVLSKDECAWHRLDVLRFKGHPCFALPTDPPRNSDESVQVWPVDNGNVIVTAPSGVAYLEIFPGGDGVCNYWQEFGDGNGNGPIQKQIVLTEQELRGRLSDDKKRLKLKLSIKSIAGGSHEVEDFGLLASKASRVKLPNGQLAFRSSKLGLSQMNGSRPEEVIFDSAVRQTKLLTQVRVYHGFALDGIEFIYEDSTSQLFGKKGGKPGGSEFNLDTRRGEVITGFYVRSGFWVDGIAIMTSLGRRSAVFGNASGGSGNTLIPPRGYSIAGVTGSCADWKKLLTDDNTHFSMIKMLHLADLITELNGFCGVMSIFSSMRYCLGPPSAHANLWAALAFMPFGLFFDFMDGKVARWRKKSSLMGQELDSLADLVSFGLSPAAAAFAIGLRTPADHFFLTFFVLCGLTRLARFNITVANVPKDASGKSQYFEGTPIPTSLSIAALMAYWVSQGWILDDLPLGTWASGTIFEFHPVVGLFILSGCLMTSKTLHVPKP
;
A
#
# COMPACT_ATOMS: atom_id res chain seq x y z
N MET A 1 -28.30 39.96 46.99
CA MET A 1 -28.72 41.11 46.17
C MET A 1 -29.04 40.59 44.77
N ALA A 2 -30.33 40.57 44.42
CA ALA A 2 -30.82 40.40 43.05
C ALA A 2 -30.78 41.78 42.34
N PRO A 3 -31.01 41.92 41.01
CA PRO A 3 -32.12 41.32 40.22
C PRO A 3 -31.61 40.61 38.93
N SER A 4 -32.19 39.57 38.33
CA SER A 4 -33.58 39.20 37.94
C SER A 4 -34.25 40.14 36.95
N PHE A 5 -34.34 39.74 35.67
CA PHE A 5 -35.49 40.05 34.83
C PHE A 5 -35.82 38.86 33.90
N PHE A 6 -37.11 38.72 33.68
CA PHE A 6 -37.93 37.53 33.41
C PHE A 6 -38.36 37.45 31.93
N LYS A 7 -38.68 36.22 31.42
CA LYS A 7 -39.93 35.76 30.74
C LYS A 7 -40.50 36.61 29.58
N ASP A 8 -41.23 36.12 28.57
CA ASP A 8 -42.01 34.92 28.29
C ASP A 8 -42.46 35.01 26.79
N ILE A 9 -43.27 34.04 26.34
CA ILE A 9 -44.23 34.07 25.20
C ILE A 9 -43.67 33.48 23.88
N ARG A 10 -44.05 32.29 23.33
CA ARG A 10 -45.26 31.43 23.26
C ARG A 10 -46.10 31.61 21.96
N ARG A 11 -46.11 30.53 21.14
CA ARG A 11 -47.21 29.94 20.31
C ARG A 11 -47.61 30.50 18.92
N ARG A 12 -47.86 29.49 18.04
CA ARG A 12 -48.87 29.36 16.93
C ARG A 12 -48.58 30.14 15.62
N SER A 13 -48.97 29.72 14.41
CA SER A 13 -49.39 28.46 13.74
C SER A 13 -49.82 28.82 12.30
N ARG A 14 -49.66 27.91 11.32
CA ARG A 14 -50.44 27.72 10.05
C ARG A 14 -50.42 28.83 8.97
N ALA A 15 -50.06 28.44 7.73
CA ALA A 15 -50.95 28.44 6.54
C ALA A 15 -50.29 27.82 5.28
N SER A 16 -51.10 27.04 4.56
CA SER A 16 -50.99 26.37 3.24
C SER A 16 -51.15 27.35 2.05
N PHE A 17 -50.72 27.14 0.78
CA PHE A 17 -51.13 26.16 -0.25
C PHE A 17 -50.31 26.31 -1.58
N ARG A 18 -50.08 25.18 -2.30
CA ARG A 18 -50.09 24.87 -3.77
C ARG A 18 -49.45 25.81 -4.84
N THR A 19 -48.39 25.36 -5.55
CA THR A 19 -48.25 24.74 -6.92
C THR A 19 -48.02 25.71 -8.07
N ASP A 20 -46.85 25.63 -8.73
CA ASP A 20 -46.67 25.23 -10.14
C ASP A 20 -45.17 25.18 -10.52
N GLY A 21 -44.81 24.30 -11.45
CA GLY A 21 -43.44 23.82 -11.67
C GLY A 21 -42.69 24.41 -12.85
N SER A 22 -41.38 24.15 -12.91
CA SER A 22 -40.62 23.67 -14.08
C SER A 22 -39.09 23.66 -13.81
N ALA A 23 -38.46 22.56 -14.23
CA ALA A 23 -37.09 22.32 -14.73
C ALA A 23 -35.83 22.90 -14.05
N ASP A 24 -34.89 21.96 -13.84
CA ASP A 24 -33.42 22.03 -13.89
C ASP A 24 -32.56 22.65 -12.76
N SER A 25 -31.65 21.76 -12.30
CA SER A 25 -30.30 21.97 -11.74
C SER A 25 -30.09 22.38 -10.26
N SER A 26 -29.50 21.42 -9.55
CA SER A 26 -28.37 21.53 -8.61
C SER A 26 -28.50 22.12 -7.19
N ASN A 27 -28.01 21.29 -6.25
CA ASN A 27 -27.33 21.56 -4.98
C ASN A 27 -28.07 22.23 -3.81
N GLY A 28 -28.34 21.39 -2.79
CA GLY A 28 -27.36 21.24 -1.72
C GLY A 28 -27.76 21.69 -0.31
N THR A 29 -27.10 21.03 0.65
CA THR A 29 -27.01 21.27 2.11
C THR A 29 -28.03 20.56 3.00
N ASN A 30 -27.67 20.04 4.17
CA ASN A 30 -26.39 19.64 4.75
C ASN A 30 -26.75 18.80 5.98
N GLY A 31 -26.17 17.61 6.10
CA GLY A 31 -26.16 16.82 7.33
C GLY A 31 -24.73 16.45 7.63
N SER A 32 -24.12 17.20 8.55
CA SER A 32 -22.74 17.11 9.03
C SER A 32 -22.36 15.74 9.57
N ALA A 33 -21.27 15.15 9.06
CA ALA A 33 -20.55 14.04 9.70
C ALA A 33 -19.04 14.33 9.74
N ALA A 34 -18.45 14.06 10.90
CA ALA A 34 -17.10 14.45 11.30
C ALA A 34 -16.00 13.71 10.52
N LYS A 35 -14.95 14.45 10.16
CA LYS A 35 -13.73 13.95 9.50
C LYS A 35 -12.78 13.36 10.56
N THR A 36 -12.48 12.08 10.47
CA THR A 36 -11.33 11.45 11.14
C THR A 36 -10.20 11.27 10.13
N GLN A 37 -9.06 11.89 10.41
CA GLN A 37 -7.82 11.78 9.66
C GLN A 37 -7.11 10.48 10.03
N SER A 38 -6.71 9.68 9.03
CA SER A 38 -5.83 8.53 9.22
C SER A 38 -4.46 8.83 8.60
N SER A 39 -3.41 8.63 9.38
CA SER A 39 -2.03 8.98 9.07
C SER A 39 -1.21 7.70 8.87
N SER A 40 -0.62 7.48 7.69
CA SER A 40 0.55 6.59 7.51
C SER A 40 1.12 6.64 6.09
N THR A 41 2.28 7.28 5.95
CA THR A 41 3.26 7.11 4.87
C THR A 41 4.56 6.63 5.53
N LEU A 42 5.37 5.81 4.84
CA LEU A 42 6.84 5.56 4.96
C LEU A 42 7.15 4.19 4.28
N ASN A 43 7.64 4.11 3.03
CA ASN A 43 9.05 4.10 2.55
C ASN A 43 9.99 3.17 3.33
N SER A 44 10.86 2.31 2.79
CA SER A 44 11.11 1.65 1.49
C SER A 44 12.35 0.74 1.66
N THR A 45 12.68 -0.02 0.60
CA THR A 45 14.05 -0.40 0.14
C THR A 45 14.68 -1.75 0.56
N TYR A 46 15.50 -2.24 -0.38
CA TYR A 46 15.80 -3.63 -0.75
C TYR A 46 17.30 -3.85 -0.98
N GLY A 47 17.71 -5.12 -1.01
CA GLY A 47 18.90 -5.65 -1.70
C GLY A 47 19.01 -7.15 -1.40
N GLY A 48 19.38 -8.09 -2.27
CA GLY A 48 19.92 -8.05 -3.63
C GLY A 48 21.11 -9.00 -3.76
N ASN A 49 21.07 -9.88 -4.78
CA ASN A 49 22.20 -10.46 -5.54
C ASN A 49 22.47 -11.98 -5.45
N THR A 50 22.15 -12.62 -6.59
CA THR A 50 22.86 -13.73 -7.25
C THR A 50 24.25 -13.31 -7.77
N PRO A 51 25.09 -14.31 -8.12
CA PRO A 51 26.07 -14.17 -9.21
C PRO A 51 25.98 -15.40 -10.18
N PRO A 52 26.79 -15.49 -11.26
CA PRO A 52 26.44 -15.01 -12.59
C PRO A 52 26.59 -16.08 -13.72
N THR A 53 26.13 -15.70 -14.91
CA THR A 53 26.22 -16.42 -16.19
C THR A 53 27.53 -16.14 -16.95
N LEU A 54 27.88 -17.03 -17.89
CA LEU A 54 28.99 -16.87 -18.85
C LEU A 54 28.52 -17.06 -20.29
N ALA A 55 29.24 -16.37 -21.19
CA ALA A 55 28.83 -15.87 -22.49
C ALA A 55 29.08 -16.81 -23.68
N THR A 56 28.50 -16.41 -24.81
CA THR A 56 28.55 -16.97 -26.17
C THR A 56 29.77 -16.52 -26.99
N SER A 57 30.26 -17.37 -27.92
CA SER A 57 31.05 -16.93 -29.09
C SER A 57 31.03 -17.94 -30.28
N SER A 58 30.53 -17.44 -31.42
CA SER A 58 30.89 -17.60 -32.85
C SER A 58 31.59 -18.84 -33.49
N SER A 59 31.03 -19.20 -34.66
CA SER A 59 31.60 -19.65 -35.96
C SER A 59 31.97 -21.12 -36.26
N SER A 60 31.31 -21.64 -37.31
CA SER A 60 31.42 -22.89 -38.11
C SER A 60 32.77 -23.03 -38.88
N PRO A 61 33.10 -24.08 -39.69
CA PRO A 61 32.30 -25.22 -40.23
C PRO A 61 33.01 -26.60 -40.30
N ASN A 62 32.27 -27.72 -40.35
CA ASN A 62 32.55 -28.86 -41.25
C ASN A 62 31.45 -29.91 -41.22
N LEU A 63 31.10 -30.35 -42.43
CA LEU A 63 29.98 -31.18 -42.84
C LEU A 63 30.35 -32.68 -42.82
N GLN A 64 29.30 -33.52 -42.84
CA GLN A 64 29.21 -34.93 -43.29
C GLN A 64 29.08 -35.99 -42.17
N ASN A 65 27.86 -36.43 -41.84
CA ASN A 65 27.11 -37.41 -42.64
C ASN A 65 25.74 -37.78 -42.01
N LEU A 66 24.79 -38.11 -42.90
CA LEU A 66 23.48 -38.79 -42.75
C LEU A 66 22.31 -37.93 -42.22
N ALA A 67 21.47 -37.29 -43.06
CA ALA A 67 20.52 -37.79 -44.08
C ALA A 67 19.21 -38.39 -43.50
N ASN A 68 18.08 -37.91 -44.07
CA ASN A 68 16.68 -38.37 -43.98
C ASN A 68 15.84 -38.04 -42.74
N ASN A 69 15.08 -36.92 -42.79
CA ASN A 69 13.61 -36.90 -42.81
C ASN A 69 13.04 -35.47 -42.65
N GLN A 70 12.36 -34.97 -43.68
CA GLN A 70 11.47 -33.79 -43.61
C GLN A 70 10.06 -34.22 -43.18
N PRO A 71 9.38 -33.42 -42.34
CA PRO A 71 7.92 -33.26 -42.39
C PRO A 71 7.51 -31.83 -42.82
N PRO A 72 6.26 -31.65 -43.28
CA PRO A 72 5.90 -30.64 -44.29
C PRO A 72 5.48 -29.26 -43.73
N LEU A 73 5.47 -28.29 -44.66
CA LEU A 73 5.01 -26.90 -44.53
C LEU A 73 3.57 -26.77 -43.96
N PRO A 74 3.27 -25.70 -43.21
CA PRO A 74 1.93 -25.46 -42.67
C PRO A 74 0.93 -25.04 -43.77
N PRO A 75 -0.32 -25.52 -43.77
CA PRO A 75 -1.30 -25.16 -44.78
C PRO A 75 -1.87 -23.76 -44.56
N ALA A 76 -2.18 -23.10 -45.68
CA ALA A 76 -2.78 -21.79 -45.78
C ALA A 76 -4.23 -21.73 -45.24
N ARG A 77 -4.60 -20.55 -44.77
CA ARG A 77 -5.90 -20.16 -44.20
C ARG A 77 -7.07 -20.38 -45.19
N PRO A 78 -8.18 -21.02 -44.79
CA PRO A 78 -9.42 -20.99 -45.57
C PRO A 78 -10.21 -19.70 -45.36
N THR A 79 -10.86 -19.26 -46.43
CA THR A 79 -11.77 -18.13 -46.54
C THR A 79 -13.05 -18.30 -45.72
N ILE A 80 -13.53 -17.19 -45.12
CA ILE A 80 -14.82 -17.07 -44.42
C ILE A 80 -15.95 -17.27 -45.45
N SER A 81 -16.70 -18.37 -45.34
CA SER A 81 -18.01 -18.51 -45.99
C SER A 81 -19.11 -18.15 -45.00
N THR A 82 -19.96 -17.19 -45.37
CA THR A 82 -21.24 -16.93 -44.71
C THR A 82 -22.13 -18.17 -44.85
N SER A 83 -22.39 -18.88 -43.76
CA SER A 83 -23.49 -19.85 -43.69
C SER A 83 -24.28 -19.66 -42.39
N SER A 84 -25.54 -19.26 -42.57
CA SER A 84 -26.59 -19.37 -41.59
C SER A 84 -26.69 -20.82 -41.13
N SER A 85 -26.79 -21.09 -39.82
CA SER A 85 -27.20 -22.42 -39.37
C SER A 85 -28.02 -22.38 -38.09
N ASN A 86 -29.07 -23.19 -38.17
CA ASN A 86 -30.28 -23.21 -37.36
C ASN A 86 -30.18 -24.20 -36.18
N ARG A 87 -30.94 -23.85 -35.13
CA ARG A 87 -31.42 -24.62 -33.96
C ARG A 87 -31.74 -26.11 -34.19
N TYR A 88 -31.58 -26.93 -33.14
CA TYR A 88 -32.41 -28.14 -32.89
C TYR A 88 -32.64 -28.42 -31.39
N SER A 89 -33.88 -28.80 -31.04
CA SER A 89 -34.34 -29.48 -29.79
C SER A 89 -35.55 -30.37 -30.12
N VAL A 90 -35.72 -31.53 -29.47
CA VAL A 90 -36.79 -32.53 -29.74
C VAL A 90 -37.49 -32.98 -28.43
N SER A 91 -38.79 -33.27 -28.50
CA SER A 91 -39.61 -34.14 -27.60
C SER A 91 -40.88 -34.54 -28.37
N GLY A 92 -41.49 -35.73 -28.29
CA GLY A 92 -41.20 -36.99 -27.59
C GLY A 92 -42.26 -38.05 -27.98
N MET A 93 -41.98 -39.33 -27.75
CA MET A 93 -42.94 -40.41 -27.41
C MET A 93 -42.15 -41.72 -27.24
N SER A 94 -42.54 -42.49 -26.23
CA SER A 94 -41.98 -43.77 -25.85
C SER A 94 -42.14 -44.84 -26.94
N GLY A 95 -41.02 -45.47 -27.32
CA GLY A 95 -40.99 -46.69 -28.14
C GLY A 95 -40.00 -46.62 -29.29
N LEU A 96 -38.87 -47.34 -29.15
CA LEU A 96 -37.86 -47.72 -30.16
C LEU A 96 -37.37 -46.67 -31.18
N GLY A 97 -36.05 -46.39 -31.10
CA GLY A 97 -35.25 -45.86 -32.23
C GLY A 97 -35.06 -44.35 -32.24
N SER A 98 -33.80 -43.91 -32.26
CA SER A 98 -33.37 -42.51 -32.39
C SER A 98 -34.04 -41.78 -33.57
N PRO A 99 -34.50 -40.52 -33.42
CA PRO A 99 -34.84 -39.69 -34.56
C PRO A 99 -33.75 -38.63 -34.86
N SER A 100 -33.40 -38.57 -36.14
CA SER A 100 -32.62 -37.52 -36.80
C SER A 100 -33.40 -36.21 -36.96
N GLN A 101 -32.65 -35.11 -36.86
CA GLN A 101 -32.87 -33.69 -37.21
C GLN A 101 -34.20 -33.22 -37.85
N LYS A 102 -34.69 -32.08 -37.30
CA LYS A 102 -35.66 -31.07 -37.80
C LYS A 102 -37.02 -31.01 -37.10
N SER A 103 -37.11 -30.22 -36.02
CA SER A 103 -38.35 -29.60 -35.54
C SER A 103 -38.16 -28.14 -35.16
N SER A 104 -38.99 -27.28 -35.75
CA SER A 104 -39.01 -25.81 -35.69
C SER A 104 -39.88 -25.27 -34.54
N ILE A 105 -39.66 -25.73 -33.30
CA ILE A 105 -40.40 -25.21 -32.15
C ILE A 105 -39.67 -23.98 -31.62
N PRO A 106 -40.35 -22.84 -31.41
CA PRO A 106 -39.73 -21.66 -30.79
C PRO A 106 -39.25 -22.01 -29.37
N PRO A 107 -38.08 -21.51 -28.94
CA PRO A 107 -37.63 -21.71 -27.57
C PRO A 107 -38.70 -21.20 -26.62
N SER A 108 -38.87 -21.88 -25.50
CA SER A 108 -39.85 -21.48 -24.50
C SER A 108 -39.67 -20.00 -24.13
N PRO A 109 -40.75 -19.20 -24.00
CA PRO A 109 -40.64 -17.81 -23.57
C PRO A 109 -40.01 -17.65 -22.18
N TYR A 110 -39.99 -18.72 -21.38
CA TYR A 110 -39.38 -18.79 -20.06
C TYR A 110 -37.97 -19.41 -20.06
N ALA A 111 -37.39 -19.70 -21.24
CA ALA A 111 -36.01 -20.17 -21.32
C ALA A 111 -35.05 -19.07 -20.81
N PRO A 112 -34.02 -19.42 -20.02
CA PRO A 112 -33.06 -18.44 -19.50
C PRO A 112 -32.35 -17.69 -20.62
N ARG A 113 -32.36 -16.35 -20.55
CA ARG A 113 -31.63 -15.46 -21.46
C ARG A 113 -30.41 -14.90 -20.74
N ILE A 114 -29.22 -15.37 -21.13
CA ILE A 114 -27.95 -14.88 -20.60
C ILE A 114 -27.62 -13.55 -21.28
N LEU A 115 -27.35 -12.50 -20.48
CA LEU A 115 -27.11 -11.15 -20.98
C LEU A 115 -25.65 -10.71 -20.82
N SER A 116 -24.92 -11.28 -19.87
CA SER A 116 -23.55 -10.87 -19.55
C SER A 116 -22.50 -11.43 -20.51
N ILE A 117 -22.79 -12.52 -21.22
CA ILE A 117 -21.82 -13.21 -22.08
C ILE A 117 -22.50 -13.84 -23.30
N SER A 118 -21.79 -13.83 -24.42
CA SER A 118 -22.22 -14.43 -25.69
C SER A 118 -21.68 -15.85 -25.87
N ASP A 119 -22.35 -16.64 -26.69
CA ASP A 119 -21.92 -17.98 -27.04
C ASP A 119 -20.56 -18.01 -27.76
N ASN A 120 -19.77 -19.05 -27.51
CA ASN A 120 -18.41 -19.26 -28.00
C ASN A 120 -17.39 -18.15 -27.64
N THR A 121 -17.63 -17.44 -26.54
CA THR A 121 -16.70 -16.40 -26.04
C THR A 121 -15.50 -17.03 -25.34
N TRP A 122 -14.33 -16.39 -25.48
CA TRP A 122 -13.12 -16.73 -24.74
C TRP A 122 -13.05 -15.97 -23.42
N VAL A 123 -12.70 -16.67 -22.34
CA VAL A 123 -12.55 -16.14 -20.98
C VAL A 123 -11.25 -16.64 -20.34
N TYR A 124 -10.78 -15.96 -19.30
CA TYR A 124 -9.45 -16.18 -18.72
C TYR A 124 -9.48 -16.49 -17.22
N GLN A 125 -10.68 -16.59 -16.65
CA GLN A 125 -10.95 -16.89 -15.24
C GLN A 125 -11.50 -18.31 -15.04
N LYS A 126 -11.24 -18.89 -13.86
CA LYS A 126 -11.80 -20.18 -13.41
C LYS A 126 -13.26 -20.09 -13.06
N VAL A 127 -13.67 -19.02 -12.39
CA VAL A 127 -15.07 -18.81 -12.00
C VAL A 127 -15.65 -17.65 -12.77
N LEU A 128 -16.66 -17.94 -13.58
CA LEU A 128 -17.37 -16.96 -14.40
C LEU A 128 -18.65 -16.53 -13.67
N SER A 129 -18.82 -15.22 -13.47
CA SER A 129 -20.11 -14.65 -13.06
C SER A 129 -20.97 -14.35 -14.29
N ILE A 130 -22.20 -14.85 -14.29
CA ILE A 130 -23.19 -14.56 -15.33
C ILE A 130 -24.43 -13.89 -14.75
N TYR A 131 -25.03 -13.05 -15.56
CA TYR A 131 -26.30 -12.40 -15.29
C TYR A 131 -27.25 -12.61 -16.46
N GLY A 132 -28.52 -12.82 -16.15
CA GLY A 132 -29.55 -13.01 -17.15
C GLY A 132 -30.95 -12.83 -16.61
N VAL A 133 -31.91 -13.04 -17.49
CA VAL A 133 -33.34 -12.89 -17.21
C VAL A 133 -34.15 -14.08 -17.70
N ILE A 134 -35.27 -14.33 -17.03
CA ILE A 134 -36.31 -15.29 -17.43
C ILE A 134 -37.50 -14.49 -17.96
N ALA A 135 -38.00 -14.82 -19.15
CA ALA A 135 -39.03 -13.99 -19.81
C ALA A 135 -38.63 -12.50 -19.84
N ASP A 136 -39.58 -11.60 -20.10
CA ASP A 136 -39.37 -10.15 -20.01
C ASP A 136 -39.80 -9.65 -18.61
N PRO A 137 -38.84 -9.21 -17.76
CA PRO A 137 -39.15 -8.72 -16.42
C PRO A 137 -40.10 -7.54 -16.39
N ALA A 138 -40.18 -6.73 -17.46
CA ALA A 138 -41.12 -5.61 -17.54
C ALA A 138 -42.58 -6.07 -17.67
N THR A 139 -42.79 -7.30 -18.14
CA THR A 139 -44.12 -7.88 -18.39
C THR A 139 -44.53 -8.87 -17.31
N LEU A 140 -43.59 -9.64 -16.77
CA LEU A 140 -43.86 -10.72 -15.84
C LEU A 140 -42.69 -10.94 -14.89
N ALA A 141 -42.95 -10.76 -13.59
CA ALA A 141 -42.01 -11.07 -12.52
C ALA A 141 -42.21 -12.51 -12.03
N LEU A 142 -41.20 -13.36 -12.26
CA LEU A 142 -41.20 -14.77 -11.86
C LEU A 142 -40.18 -15.03 -10.76
N GLU A 143 -40.59 -15.85 -9.80
CA GLU A 143 -39.68 -16.46 -8.83
C GLU A 143 -39.43 -17.92 -9.24
N GLY A 144 -38.24 -18.43 -8.96
CA GLY A 144 -37.92 -19.82 -9.26
C GLY A 144 -36.46 -20.16 -9.00
N ASN A 145 -36.01 -21.25 -9.59
CA ASN A 145 -34.64 -21.71 -9.50
C ASN A 145 -34.06 -21.95 -10.89
N LEU A 146 -32.80 -21.59 -11.04
CA LEU A 146 -31.99 -21.88 -12.20
C LEU A 146 -31.02 -23.02 -11.83
N THR A 147 -31.08 -24.10 -12.60
CA THR A 147 -30.09 -25.18 -12.52
C THR A 147 -29.06 -24.97 -13.63
N VAL A 148 -27.78 -24.93 -13.25
CA VAL A 148 -26.66 -24.84 -14.19
C VAL A 148 -25.91 -26.16 -14.18
N SER A 149 -25.90 -26.82 -15.34
CA SER A 149 -25.22 -28.11 -15.53
C SER A 149 -24.11 -27.98 -16.57
N ARG A 150 -23.00 -28.68 -16.36
CA ARG A 150 -21.96 -28.88 -17.35
C ARG A 150 -22.17 -30.21 -18.05
N LEU A 151 -22.12 -30.20 -19.39
CA LEU A 151 -22.35 -31.37 -20.23
C LEU A 151 -21.04 -32.01 -20.70
N ASP A 152 -19.93 -31.31 -20.51
CA ASP A 152 -18.59 -31.66 -20.97
C ASP A 152 -17.74 -32.34 -19.89
N ASP A 153 -18.14 -32.26 -18.61
CA ASP A 153 -17.46 -32.92 -17.50
C ASP A 153 -18.45 -33.44 -16.44
N GLY A 154 -17.92 -34.03 -15.37
CA GLY A 154 -18.70 -34.50 -14.22
C GLY A 154 -18.87 -33.44 -13.12
N PHE A 155 -18.74 -32.14 -13.40
CA PHE A 155 -18.98 -31.11 -12.37
C PHE A 155 -20.45 -31.13 -11.96
N PRO A 156 -20.78 -31.30 -10.66
CA PRO A 156 -22.16 -31.41 -10.23
C PRO A 156 -23.00 -30.16 -10.57
N PRO A 157 -24.29 -30.32 -10.90
CA PRO A 157 -25.17 -29.19 -11.15
C PRO A 157 -25.24 -28.24 -9.95
N THR A 158 -25.28 -26.94 -10.23
CA THR A 158 -25.44 -25.88 -9.21
C THR A 158 -26.80 -25.20 -9.35
N PHE A 159 -27.31 -24.69 -8.24
CA PHE A 159 -28.67 -24.14 -8.15
C PHE A 159 -28.62 -22.68 -7.70
N TRP A 160 -29.35 -21.82 -8.42
CA TRP A 160 -29.32 -20.38 -8.25
C TRP A 160 -30.72 -19.80 -8.17
N PRO A 161 -31.01 -18.88 -7.24
CA PRO A 161 -32.33 -18.28 -7.13
C PRO A 161 -32.61 -17.36 -8.33
N VAL A 162 -33.84 -17.43 -8.83
CA VAL A 162 -34.42 -16.45 -9.75
C VAL A 162 -35.42 -15.61 -8.95
N SER A 163 -35.25 -14.30 -8.96
CA SER A 163 -36.18 -13.37 -8.30
C SER A 163 -36.58 -12.26 -9.24
N GLU A 164 -37.87 -11.96 -9.27
CA GLU A 164 -38.48 -10.99 -10.19
C GLU A 164 -37.97 -11.14 -11.63
N SER A 165 -37.86 -12.39 -12.12
CA SER A 165 -37.37 -12.74 -13.45
C SER A 165 -35.88 -12.47 -13.71
N HIS A 166 -35.09 -12.16 -12.69
CA HIS A 166 -33.64 -11.95 -12.79
C HIS A 166 -32.86 -13.06 -12.10
N PHE A 167 -31.67 -13.36 -12.60
CA PHE A 167 -30.76 -14.31 -11.95
C PHE A 167 -29.30 -13.91 -12.10
N LYS A 168 -28.49 -14.36 -11.14
CA LYS A 168 -27.03 -14.38 -11.21
C LYS A 168 -26.55 -15.78 -10.88
N ALA A 169 -25.50 -16.23 -11.56
CA ALA A 169 -24.91 -17.53 -11.30
C ALA A 169 -23.39 -17.49 -11.45
N LEU A 170 -22.69 -18.26 -10.62
CA LEU A 170 -21.27 -18.54 -10.75
C LEU A 170 -21.06 -19.90 -11.41
N ILE A 171 -20.14 -19.95 -12.35
CA ILE A 171 -19.85 -21.15 -13.14
C ILE A 171 -18.38 -21.48 -13.01
N PHE A 172 -18.08 -22.68 -12.52
CA PHE A 172 -16.72 -23.22 -12.50
C PHE A 172 -16.34 -23.76 -13.88
N LEU A 173 -15.24 -23.26 -14.43
CA LEU A 173 -14.76 -23.57 -15.77
C LEU A 173 -13.46 -24.39 -15.71
N LEU A 174 -13.30 -25.29 -16.68
CA LEU A 174 -12.04 -25.97 -16.96
C LEU A 174 -11.39 -25.37 -18.22
N PRO A 175 -10.05 -25.44 -18.34
CA PRO A 175 -9.36 -25.07 -19.56
C PRO A 175 -9.94 -25.81 -20.78
N GLY A 176 -10.26 -25.06 -21.83
CA GLY A 176 -10.90 -25.58 -23.04
C GLY A 176 -12.39 -25.21 -23.16
N PRO A 177 -13.15 -25.92 -24.02
CA PRO A 177 -14.58 -25.67 -24.22
C PRO A 177 -15.41 -26.18 -23.03
N ASN A 178 -16.26 -25.31 -22.48
CA ASN A 178 -17.19 -25.62 -21.40
C ASN A 178 -18.61 -25.56 -21.96
N LYS A 179 -19.34 -26.69 -21.96
CA LYS A 179 -20.69 -26.79 -22.54
C LYS A 179 -21.72 -26.73 -21.43
N LEU A 180 -22.42 -25.61 -21.33
CA LEU A 180 -23.31 -25.28 -20.23
C LEU A 180 -24.78 -25.45 -20.65
N ARG A 181 -25.59 -25.98 -19.74
CA ARG A 181 -27.04 -26.06 -19.84
C ARG A 181 -27.66 -25.32 -18.66
N PHE A 182 -28.65 -24.48 -18.95
CA PHE A 182 -29.40 -23.68 -17.99
C PHE A 182 -30.85 -24.11 -18.02
N ASP A 183 -31.37 -24.60 -16.91
CA ASP A 183 -32.77 -25.04 -16.79
C ASP A 183 -33.49 -24.18 -15.75
N PHE A 184 -34.59 -23.54 -16.15
CA PHE A 184 -35.44 -22.77 -15.24
C PHE A 184 -36.64 -23.60 -14.76
N SER A 185 -36.89 -23.57 -13.46
CA SER A 185 -38.08 -24.14 -12.84
C SER A 185 -38.75 -23.13 -11.91
N SER A 186 -40.09 -23.10 -11.93
CA SER A 186 -40.88 -22.24 -11.05
C SER A 186 -42.12 -22.97 -10.57
N PRO A 187 -42.49 -22.87 -9.28
CA PRO A 187 -43.74 -23.43 -8.77
C PRO A 187 -45.00 -22.91 -9.51
N LYS A 188 -44.89 -21.75 -10.17
CA LYS A 188 -45.99 -21.11 -10.91
C LYS A 188 -46.12 -21.59 -12.37
N LEU A 189 -45.18 -22.40 -12.87
CA LEU A 189 -45.19 -22.92 -14.23
C LEU A 189 -45.43 -24.43 -14.25
N ALA A 190 -46.19 -24.90 -15.25
CA ALA A 190 -46.42 -26.32 -15.47
C ALA A 190 -45.12 -27.02 -15.91
N ASN A 191 -44.97 -28.32 -15.59
CA ASN A 191 -43.79 -29.16 -15.89
C ASN A 191 -42.47 -28.78 -15.21
N SER A 192 -42.48 -27.94 -14.17
CA SER A 192 -41.26 -27.58 -13.41
C SER A 192 -40.55 -28.74 -12.71
N ASN A 193 -41.21 -29.88 -12.52
CA ASN A 193 -40.66 -31.10 -11.91
C ASN A 193 -40.56 -32.29 -12.89
N SER A 194 -40.70 -32.07 -14.21
CA SER A 194 -40.56 -33.15 -15.17
C SER A 194 -39.09 -33.52 -15.37
N SER A 195 -38.81 -34.77 -15.75
CA SER A 195 -37.45 -35.24 -16.09
C SER A 195 -36.86 -34.59 -17.34
N ASN A 196 -37.65 -33.78 -18.06
CA ASN A 196 -37.23 -33.07 -19.26
C ASN A 196 -37.69 -31.61 -19.19
N PRO A 197 -36.91 -30.73 -18.52
CA PRO A 197 -37.30 -29.34 -18.34
C PRO A 197 -37.45 -28.66 -19.70
N ILE A 198 -38.61 -28.03 -19.90
CA ILE A 198 -39.01 -27.36 -21.15
C ILE A 198 -38.41 -25.96 -21.28
N HIS A 199 -37.86 -25.40 -20.20
CA HIS A 199 -37.32 -24.04 -20.14
C HIS A 199 -35.79 -24.06 -20.07
N SER A 200 -35.17 -24.50 -21.16
CA SER A 200 -33.71 -24.67 -21.23
C SER A 200 -33.04 -23.70 -22.19
N SER A 201 -31.81 -23.29 -21.86
CA SER A 201 -30.88 -22.65 -22.80
C SER A 201 -29.47 -23.24 -22.67
N TYR A 202 -28.63 -23.00 -23.67
CA TYR A 202 -27.30 -23.58 -23.79
C TYR A 202 -26.29 -22.48 -24.08
N LEU A 203 -25.07 -22.65 -23.57
CA LEU A 203 -23.96 -21.74 -23.80
C LEU A 203 -22.66 -22.52 -23.83
N THR A 204 -21.80 -22.27 -24.81
CA THR A 204 -20.44 -22.75 -24.84
C THR A 204 -19.49 -21.59 -24.54
N VAL A 205 -18.58 -21.79 -23.58
CA VAL A 205 -17.55 -20.80 -23.22
C VAL A 205 -16.18 -21.46 -23.28
N HIS A 206 -15.19 -20.77 -23.85
CA HIS A 206 -13.83 -21.28 -23.93
C HIS A 206 -12.96 -20.63 -22.87
N MET A 207 -12.47 -21.40 -21.90
CA MET A 207 -11.56 -20.90 -20.87
C MET A 207 -10.11 -21.15 -21.30
N MET A 208 -9.29 -20.10 -21.35
CA MET A 208 -7.86 -20.18 -21.63
C MET A 208 -7.07 -19.57 -20.47
N PRO A 209 -6.28 -20.37 -19.72
CA PRO A 209 -5.42 -19.83 -18.68
C PRO A 209 -4.33 -18.91 -19.29
N PRO A 210 -4.13 -17.69 -18.78
CA PRO A 210 -3.10 -16.79 -19.31
C PRO A 210 -1.72 -17.13 -18.72
N LEU A 211 -1.14 -18.27 -19.10
CA LEU A 211 0.08 -18.83 -18.48
C LEU A 211 1.33 -17.93 -18.59
N ALA A 212 1.36 -17.01 -19.54
CA ALA A 212 2.46 -16.04 -19.71
C ALA A 212 2.44 -14.91 -18.68
N THR A 213 1.36 -14.74 -17.89
CA THR A 213 1.27 -13.70 -16.87
C THR A 213 1.74 -14.20 -15.51
N PRO A 214 2.34 -13.33 -14.68
CA PRO A 214 2.67 -13.69 -13.30
C PRO A 214 1.38 -13.95 -12.49
N PRO A 215 1.33 -15.03 -11.70
CA PRO A 215 0.18 -15.34 -10.87
C PRO A 215 0.10 -14.44 -9.63
N LEU A 216 -1.10 -14.31 -9.09
CA LEU A 216 -1.31 -13.98 -7.69
C LEU A 216 -1.11 -15.26 -6.86
N GLN A 217 -0.11 -15.23 -5.98
CA GLN A 217 0.15 -16.27 -5.00
C GLN A 217 -0.74 -16.07 -3.79
N LEU A 218 -1.24 -17.18 -3.23
CA LEU A 218 -2.14 -17.17 -2.08
C LEU A 218 -1.44 -17.86 -0.91
N VAL A 219 -1.32 -17.17 0.22
CA VAL A 219 -0.62 -17.67 1.41
C VAL A 219 -1.55 -17.62 2.61
N ILE A 220 -1.58 -18.69 3.40
CA ILE A 220 -2.07 -18.67 4.77
C ILE A 220 -0.84 -18.64 5.68
N LEU A 221 -0.69 -17.56 6.44
CA LEU A 221 0.43 -17.37 7.36
C LEU A 221 0.01 -17.72 8.79
N LEU A 222 0.85 -18.49 9.47
CA LEU A 222 0.66 -18.97 10.83
C LEU A 222 1.89 -18.64 11.69
N GLY A 223 1.70 -18.46 13.00
CA GLY A 223 2.78 -18.53 13.98
C GLY A 223 3.42 -19.92 14.04
N LYS A 224 4.66 -20.00 14.47
CA LYS A 224 5.41 -21.27 14.56
C LYS A 224 4.72 -22.32 15.44
N ASP A 225 4.05 -21.88 16.50
CA ASP A 225 3.30 -22.68 17.47
C ASP A 225 1.78 -22.65 17.22
N SER A 226 1.34 -22.13 16.06
CA SER A 226 -0.09 -22.03 15.76
C SER A 226 -0.76 -23.40 15.68
N PRO A 227 -1.94 -23.56 16.32
CA PRO A 227 -2.76 -24.76 16.19
C PRO A 227 -3.45 -24.86 14.82
N GLY A 228 -3.35 -23.82 13.97
CA GLY A 228 -3.96 -23.82 12.65
C GLY A 228 -5.48 -23.63 12.71
N THR A 229 -5.98 -22.80 13.62
CA THR A 229 -7.42 -22.55 13.81
C THR A 229 -7.76 -21.07 13.77
N PHE A 230 -8.97 -20.73 13.34
CA PHE A 230 -9.52 -19.37 13.34
C PHE A 230 -10.76 -19.24 14.24
N ASP A 231 -11.16 -18.01 14.55
CA ASP A 231 -12.30 -17.75 15.41
C ASP A 231 -13.63 -18.10 14.74
N ALA A 232 -14.48 -18.83 15.47
CA ALA A 232 -15.82 -19.19 15.05
C ALA A 232 -16.72 -19.41 16.27
N VAL A 233 -18.02 -19.26 16.09
CA VAL A 233 -19.01 -19.60 17.13
C VAL A 233 -19.08 -21.13 17.34
N PRO A 234 -19.34 -21.64 18.56
CA PRO A 234 -19.33 -23.08 18.85
C PRO A 234 -20.19 -23.92 17.90
N ALA A 235 -21.40 -23.45 17.57
CA ALA A 235 -22.30 -24.15 16.64
C ALA A 235 -21.71 -24.29 15.22
N ARG A 236 -20.91 -23.33 14.76
CA ARG A 236 -20.20 -23.44 13.46
C ARG A 236 -18.98 -24.32 13.56
N ILE A 237 -18.27 -24.32 14.69
CA ILE A 237 -17.14 -25.24 14.91
C ILE A 237 -17.64 -26.69 14.80
N GLU A 238 -18.77 -27.01 15.42
CA GLU A 238 -19.37 -28.35 15.37
C GLU A 238 -19.81 -28.73 13.95
N LYS A 239 -20.40 -27.79 13.20
CA LYS A 239 -20.97 -28.06 11.87
C LYS A 239 -19.94 -28.05 10.73
N GLU A 240 -19.03 -27.08 10.73
CA GLU A 240 -18.12 -26.77 9.60
C GLU A 240 -16.64 -27.00 9.95
N GLY A 241 -16.30 -27.02 11.24
CA GLY A 241 -14.93 -26.95 11.75
C GLY A 241 -14.32 -25.54 11.61
N ASN A 242 -13.24 -25.30 12.36
CA ASN A 242 -12.47 -24.04 12.30
C ASN A 242 -10.96 -24.25 12.09
N GLY A 243 -10.58 -25.43 11.59
CA GLY A 243 -9.18 -25.77 11.31
C GLY A 243 -8.67 -25.29 9.96
N LEU A 244 -7.39 -25.54 9.71
CA LEU A 244 -6.64 -25.11 8.53
C LEU A 244 -7.29 -25.58 7.21
N GLU A 245 -7.77 -26.82 7.13
CA GLU A 245 -8.44 -27.34 5.92
C GLU A 245 -9.72 -26.55 5.58
N THR A 246 -10.48 -26.12 6.59
CA THR A 246 -11.64 -25.24 6.37
C THR A 246 -11.21 -23.85 5.95
N ALA A 247 -10.14 -23.32 6.55
CA ALA A 247 -9.58 -22.02 6.18
C ALA A 247 -9.10 -21.99 4.71
N ILE A 248 -8.38 -23.03 4.26
CA ILE A 248 -7.91 -23.19 2.89
C ILE A 248 -9.09 -23.13 1.90
N ARG A 249 -10.17 -23.88 2.17
CA ARG A 249 -11.37 -23.90 1.30
C ARG A 249 -12.04 -22.54 1.23
N LYS A 250 -12.27 -21.92 2.38
CA LYS A 250 -12.92 -20.60 2.47
C LYS A 250 -12.10 -19.50 1.82
N PHE A 251 -10.77 -19.52 2.00
CA PHE A 251 -9.89 -18.54 1.37
C PHE A 251 -9.83 -18.72 -0.16
N ARG A 252 -9.72 -19.96 -0.63
CA ARG A 252 -9.76 -20.28 -2.07
C ARG A 252 -11.06 -19.84 -2.73
N MET A 253 -12.20 -20.06 -2.07
CA MET A 253 -13.49 -19.62 -2.60
C MET A 253 -13.57 -18.08 -2.65
N ALA A 254 -13.10 -17.38 -1.61
CA ALA A 254 -13.01 -15.92 -1.63
C ALA A 254 -12.19 -15.39 -2.83
N THR A 255 -11.05 -16.02 -3.14
CA THR A 255 -10.19 -15.60 -4.25
C THR A 255 -10.82 -15.88 -5.62
N TYR A 256 -11.60 -16.94 -5.76
CA TYR A 256 -12.44 -17.16 -6.94
C TYR A 256 -13.54 -16.11 -7.10
N LEU A 257 -14.16 -15.65 -6.00
CA LEU A 257 -15.10 -14.54 -6.04
C LEU A 257 -14.42 -13.25 -6.50
N TRP A 258 -13.21 -12.96 -6.02
CA TRP A 258 -12.41 -11.82 -6.49
C TRP A 258 -12.15 -11.90 -7.99
N GLN A 259 -11.82 -13.09 -8.49
CA GLN A 259 -11.56 -13.31 -9.90
C GLN A 259 -12.83 -13.08 -10.75
N ALA A 260 -13.96 -13.65 -10.33
CA ALA A 260 -15.25 -13.51 -11.00
C ALA A 260 -15.73 -12.05 -11.03
N PHE A 261 -15.65 -11.36 -9.89
CA PHE A 261 -15.98 -9.94 -9.76
C PHE A 261 -15.10 -9.08 -10.67
N THR A 262 -13.78 -9.22 -10.55
CA THR A 262 -12.84 -8.35 -11.27
C THR A 262 -12.93 -8.54 -12.78
N ALA A 263 -13.03 -9.78 -13.27
CA ALA A 263 -13.18 -10.05 -14.71
C ALA A 263 -14.47 -9.43 -15.29
N GLU A 264 -15.57 -9.48 -14.54
CA GLU A 264 -16.85 -8.87 -14.95
C GLU A 264 -16.78 -7.33 -14.92
N GLN A 265 -16.18 -6.74 -13.89
CA GLN A 265 -15.99 -5.29 -13.79
C GLN A 265 -15.10 -4.76 -14.92
N MET A 266 -14.01 -5.46 -15.27
CA MET A 266 -13.15 -5.10 -16.41
C MET A 266 -13.91 -5.15 -17.73
N PHE A 267 -14.75 -6.17 -17.92
CA PHE A 267 -15.55 -6.32 -19.13
C PHE A 267 -16.60 -5.21 -19.29
N ARG A 268 -17.36 -4.91 -18.22
CA ARG A 268 -18.34 -3.82 -18.21
C ARG A 268 -17.69 -2.46 -18.46
N ASN A 269 -16.43 -2.31 -18.06
CA ASN A 269 -15.60 -1.14 -18.36
C ASN A 269 -15.02 -1.14 -19.79
N LYS A 270 -15.41 -2.07 -20.68
CA LYS A 270 -14.93 -2.19 -22.06
C LYS A 270 -13.42 -2.43 -22.16
N LEU A 271 -12.82 -3.04 -21.15
CA LEU A 271 -11.38 -3.36 -21.13
C LEU A 271 -11.11 -4.84 -21.39
N GLY A 272 -12.12 -5.60 -21.87
CA GLY A 272 -12.04 -7.05 -21.98
C GLY A 272 -12.16 -7.75 -20.63
N ARG A 273 -12.38 -9.07 -20.63
CA ARG A 273 -12.48 -9.91 -19.42
C ARG A 273 -11.10 -10.21 -18.82
N ARG A 274 -10.38 -9.15 -18.44
CA ARG A 274 -9.04 -9.20 -17.83
C ARG A 274 -9.13 -9.56 -16.36
N VAL A 275 -8.22 -10.41 -15.90
CA VAL A 275 -8.06 -10.70 -14.47
C VAL A 275 -6.71 -11.34 -14.20
N PHE A 276 -6.24 -11.26 -12.97
CA PHE A 276 -5.10 -12.05 -12.51
C PHE A 276 -5.42 -13.56 -12.54
N ARG A 277 -4.39 -14.36 -12.85
CA ARG A 277 -4.43 -15.81 -12.63
C ARG A 277 -3.91 -16.15 -11.23
N MET A 278 -4.20 -17.36 -10.77
CA MET A 278 -3.59 -17.94 -9.57
C MET A 278 -2.64 -19.06 -9.98
N GLU A 279 -1.72 -19.43 -9.09
CA GLU A 279 -1.03 -20.72 -9.19
C GLU A 279 -2.05 -21.83 -8.89
N GLU A 280 -1.99 -22.94 -9.63
CA GLU A 280 -2.91 -24.06 -9.48
C GLU A 280 -2.15 -25.32 -9.08
N GLU A 281 -2.83 -26.19 -8.33
CA GLU A 281 -2.35 -27.52 -7.94
C GLU A 281 -3.44 -28.56 -8.16
N TRP A 282 -3.03 -29.82 -8.35
CA TRP A 282 -3.94 -30.94 -8.52
C TRP A 282 -4.27 -31.57 -7.16
N VAL A 283 -5.45 -31.27 -6.63
CA VAL A 283 -5.90 -31.67 -5.28
C VAL A 283 -7.35 -32.11 -5.30
N THR A 284 -7.86 -32.67 -4.20
CA THR A 284 -9.29 -32.96 -4.06
C THR A 284 -10.10 -31.67 -4.26
N GLY A 285 -11.12 -31.73 -5.11
CA GLY A 285 -11.93 -30.58 -5.47
C GLY A 285 -12.60 -29.95 -4.24
N THR A 286 -12.53 -28.63 -4.17
CA THR A 286 -13.10 -27.84 -3.06
C THR A 286 -14.14 -26.83 -3.55
N SER A 287 -14.16 -26.55 -4.85
CA SER A 287 -15.15 -25.67 -5.49
C SER A 287 -16.58 -26.24 -5.43
N ASN A 288 -16.74 -27.53 -5.11
CA ASN A 288 -18.01 -28.23 -4.94
C ASN A 288 -17.91 -29.20 -3.75
N TYR A 289 -18.95 -29.31 -2.91
CA TYR A 289 -18.90 -30.18 -1.73
C TYR A 289 -18.89 -31.68 -2.07
N ARG A 290 -19.50 -32.08 -3.19
CA ARG A 290 -19.59 -33.47 -3.62
C ARG A 290 -18.25 -34.00 -4.10
N ASP A 291 -17.44 -33.17 -4.75
CA ASP A 291 -16.09 -33.57 -5.15
C ASP A 291 -15.24 -33.98 -3.93
N ARG A 292 -15.43 -33.30 -2.79
CA ARG A 292 -14.79 -33.68 -1.53
C ARG A 292 -15.31 -35.02 -1.00
N GLU A 293 -16.62 -35.24 -1.01
CA GLU A 293 -17.23 -36.49 -0.54
C GLU A 293 -16.82 -37.69 -1.39
N THR A 294 -16.66 -37.50 -2.70
CA THR A 294 -16.29 -38.57 -3.65
C THR A 294 -14.78 -38.66 -3.90
N GLY A 295 -13.98 -37.76 -3.34
CA GLY A 295 -12.53 -37.70 -3.57
C GLY A 295 -12.15 -37.31 -5.02
N THR A 296 -13.02 -36.62 -5.74
CA THR A 296 -12.78 -36.18 -7.12
C THR A 296 -11.67 -35.14 -7.13
N MET A 297 -10.59 -35.40 -7.86
CA MET A 297 -9.46 -34.47 -7.98
C MET A 297 -9.72 -33.41 -9.05
N ARG A 298 -9.29 -32.18 -8.81
CA ARG A 298 -9.38 -31.04 -9.73
C ARG A 298 -8.13 -30.16 -9.65
N SER A 299 -7.94 -29.36 -10.70
CA SER A 299 -6.96 -28.27 -10.71
C SER A 299 -7.59 -27.09 -9.98
N GLU A 300 -7.11 -26.80 -8.77
CA GLU A 300 -7.63 -25.78 -7.86
C GLU A 300 -6.54 -24.73 -7.57
N ALA A 301 -6.93 -23.51 -7.21
CA ALA A 301 -5.96 -22.50 -6.81
C ALA A 301 -5.17 -22.97 -5.58
N LYS A 302 -3.84 -22.90 -5.68
CA LYS A 302 -2.91 -23.36 -4.65
C LYS A 302 -2.89 -22.37 -3.49
N ILE A 303 -2.99 -22.91 -2.28
CA ILE A 303 -2.85 -22.14 -1.04
C ILE A 303 -1.58 -22.59 -0.33
N HIS A 304 -0.59 -21.71 -0.27
CA HIS A 304 0.66 -21.98 0.43
C HIS A 304 0.46 -21.78 1.94
N VAL A 305 0.70 -22.82 2.72
CA VAL A 305 0.68 -22.72 4.18
C VAL A 305 2.09 -22.43 4.68
N VAL A 306 2.29 -21.27 5.29
CA VAL A 306 3.61 -20.78 5.72
C VAL A 306 3.60 -20.54 7.22
N ARG A 307 4.61 -21.05 7.94
CA ARG A 307 4.84 -20.75 9.36
C ARG A 307 5.96 -19.73 9.47
N CYS A 308 5.71 -18.60 10.14
CA CYS A 308 6.73 -17.59 10.41
C CYS A 308 7.55 -17.94 11.66
N SER A 309 8.64 -17.19 11.90
CA SER A 309 9.52 -17.36 13.05
C SER A 309 8.90 -16.91 14.39
N LYS A 310 7.80 -16.16 14.36
CA LYS A 310 7.08 -15.62 15.52
C LYS A 310 6.06 -16.62 16.07
N THR A 311 5.86 -16.58 17.38
CA THR A 311 4.78 -17.31 18.08
C THR A 311 3.43 -16.62 17.87
N VAL A 312 2.34 -17.35 18.10
CA VAL A 312 0.98 -16.80 18.11
C VAL A 312 0.86 -15.67 19.14
N ALA A 313 1.49 -15.82 20.31
CA ALA A 313 1.48 -14.78 21.34
C ALA A 313 2.15 -13.49 20.87
N GLU A 314 3.28 -13.59 20.16
CA GLU A 314 3.95 -12.42 19.57
C GLU A 314 3.12 -11.79 18.44
N LEU A 315 2.45 -12.59 17.60
CA LEU A 315 1.58 -12.08 16.54
C LEU A 315 0.32 -11.38 17.08
N ARG A 316 -0.18 -11.83 18.24
CA ARG A 316 -1.39 -11.31 18.90
C ARG A 316 -1.11 -10.22 19.93
N ASP A 317 0.12 -9.70 20.00
CA ASP A 317 0.44 -8.58 20.88
C ASP A 317 -0.48 -7.37 20.56
N PRO A 318 -1.20 -6.81 21.55
CA PRO A 318 -2.06 -5.64 21.35
C PRO A 318 -1.34 -4.42 20.78
N ASP A 319 -0.02 -4.30 20.93
CA ASP A 319 0.79 -3.22 20.36
C ASP A 319 1.02 -3.37 18.84
N LEU A 320 0.74 -4.56 18.28
CA LEU A 320 0.75 -4.84 16.84
C LEU A 320 -0.64 -4.69 16.19
N ALA A 321 -1.70 -4.65 16.98
CA ALA A 321 -3.06 -4.58 16.48
C ALA A 321 -3.36 -3.21 15.84
N GLN A 322 -3.67 -3.20 14.55
CA GLN A 322 -3.91 -1.96 13.79
C GLN A 322 -5.11 -1.15 14.31
N GLN A 323 -6.10 -1.81 14.91
CA GLN A 323 -7.29 -1.16 15.46
C GLN A 323 -7.06 -0.53 16.84
N ASN A 324 -5.89 -0.75 17.46
CA ASN A 324 -5.56 -0.17 18.75
C ASN A 324 -5.00 1.26 18.56
N PRO A 325 -5.70 2.32 19.01
CA PRO A 325 -5.24 3.70 18.84
C PRO A 325 -3.99 4.04 19.65
N THR A 326 -3.60 3.19 20.60
CA THR A 326 -2.40 3.35 21.44
C THR A 326 -1.22 2.50 20.99
N ALA A 327 -1.39 1.69 19.94
CA ALA A 327 -0.36 0.81 19.41
C ALA A 327 0.82 1.62 18.84
N LYS A 328 2.03 1.24 19.23
CA LYS A 328 3.29 1.81 18.74
C LYS A 328 3.89 1.01 17.58
N ARG A 329 3.44 -0.23 17.38
CA ARG A 329 4.02 -1.21 16.44
C ARG A 329 2.99 -1.77 15.45
N SER A 330 1.94 -1.00 15.15
CA SER A 330 0.83 -1.42 14.28
C SER A 330 1.23 -1.76 12.83
N GLY A 331 2.44 -1.36 12.38
CA GLY A 331 2.98 -1.70 11.07
C GLY A 331 3.78 -3.02 11.02
N ASP A 332 4.16 -3.60 12.16
CA ASP A 332 5.13 -4.70 12.21
C ASP A 332 4.61 -6.00 11.59
N LEU A 333 3.29 -6.24 11.63
CA LEU A 333 2.68 -7.43 11.00
C LEU A 333 2.95 -7.51 9.49
N PHE A 334 3.04 -6.37 8.81
CA PHE A 334 3.39 -6.33 7.39
C PHE A 334 4.84 -6.75 7.14
N SER A 335 5.76 -6.26 7.96
CA SER A 335 7.17 -6.65 7.90
C SER A 335 7.36 -8.13 8.17
N ILE A 336 6.69 -8.66 9.21
CA ILE A 336 6.75 -10.09 9.57
C ILE A 336 6.22 -10.97 8.43
N ALA A 337 5.08 -10.60 7.85
CA ALA A 337 4.52 -11.33 6.72
C ALA A 337 5.42 -11.25 5.48
N SER A 338 5.99 -10.07 5.20
CA SER A 338 6.92 -9.87 4.07
C SER A 338 8.18 -10.72 4.21
N GLU A 339 8.76 -10.80 5.40
CA GLU A 339 9.92 -11.65 5.71
C GLU A 339 9.58 -13.13 5.49
N ALA A 340 8.49 -13.62 6.09
CA ALA A 340 8.09 -15.02 5.97
C ALA A 340 7.77 -15.43 4.51
N VAL A 341 7.14 -14.54 3.74
CA VAL A 341 6.87 -14.77 2.32
C VAL A 341 8.17 -14.79 1.50
N ARG A 342 9.11 -13.87 1.79
CA ARG A 342 10.41 -13.84 1.10
C ARG A 342 11.22 -15.10 1.38
N ASP A 343 11.26 -15.55 2.63
CA ASP A 343 11.98 -16.77 3.03
C ASP A 343 11.40 -18.02 2.38
N TYR A 344 10.08 -18.05 2.20
CA TYR A 344 9.39 -19.17 1.56
C TYR A 344 9.58 -19.21 0.04
N PHE A 345 9.36 -18.09 -0.66
CA PHE A 345 9.42 -18.06 -2.13
C PHE A 345 10.81 -17.86 -2.70
N GLN A 346 11.74 -17.26 -1.94
CA GLN A 346 13.11 -16.98 -2.33
C GLN A 346 13.23 -16.36 -3.74
N PRO A 347 12.53 -15.24 -4.02
CA PRO A 347 12.50 -14.67 -5.37
C PRO A 347 13.91 -14.24 -5.82
N LEU A 348 14.24 -14.55 -7.08
CA LEU A 348 15.49 -14.09 -7.69
C LEU A 348 15.43 -12.57 -7.93
N PRO A 349 16.59 -11.87 -7.98
CA PRO A 349 16.63 -10.45 -8.29
C PRO A 349 15.87 -10.10 -9.58
N GLY A 350 14.92 -9.17 -9.48
CA GLY A 350 14.05 -8.77 -10.59
C GLY A 350 12.82 -9.68 -10.84
N GLN A 351 12.71 -10.82 -10.17
CA GLN A 351 11.51 -11.67 -10.22
C GLN A 351 10.48 -11.16 -9.22
N LYS A 352 9.46 -10.45 -9.72
CA LYS A 352 8.35 -9.97 -8.88
C LYS A 352 7.37 -11.11 -8.52
N GLN A 353 7.09 -11.26 -7.24
CA GLN A 353 6.05 -12.10 -6.66
C GLN A 353 4.91 -11.21 -6.18
N TYR A 354 3.67 -11.58 -6.52
CA TYR A 354 2.46 -10.91 -6.07
C TYR A 354 1.76 -11.86 -5.09
N VAL A 355 1.68 -11.51 -3.81
CA VAL A 355 1.26 -12.43 -2.75
C VAL A 355 0.16 -11.82 -1.88
N SER A 356 -1.00 -12.47 -1.84
CA SER A 356 -2.09 -12.16 -0.91
C SER A 356 -2.04 -13.15 0.26
N VAL A 357 -1.97 -12.61 1.47
CA VAL A 357 -1.74 -13.34 2.72
C VAL A 357 -2.97 -13.24 3.62
N LEU A 358 -3.49 -14.39 4.03
CA LEU A 358 -4.43 -14.51 5.13
C LEU A 358 -3.65 -14.82 6.43
N LEU A 359 -3.69 -13.92 7.40
CA LEU A 359 -3.14 -14.13 8.75
C LEU A 359 -4.12 -15.01 9.53
N LEU A 360 -3.82 -16.31 9.65
CA LEU A 360 -4.78 -17.26 10.23
C LEU A 360 -5.00 -17.03 11.72
N ASP A 361 -3.97 -16.61 12.43
CA ASP A 361 -4.00 -16.45 13.87
C ASP A 361 -4.66 -15.14 14.33
N ALA A 362 -5.37 -14.40 13.48
CA ALA A 362 -6.17 -13.27 13.94
C ALA A 362 -7.21 -13.73 14.98
N HIS A 363 -7.40 -12.93 16.04
CA HIS A 363 -8.25 -13.30 17.17
C HIS A 363 -8.99 -12.13 17.79
N TRP A 364 -10.26 -12.34 18.09
CA TRP A 364 -11.13 -11.43 18.81
C TRP A 364 -10.90 -11.54 20.32
N ASP A 365 -10.17 -10.57 20.87
CA ASP A 365 -10.07 -10.40 22.31
C ASP A 365 -11.33 -9.67 22.83
N LYS A 366 -12.26 -10.44 23.39
CA LYS A 366 -13.51 -9.91 23.95
C LYS A 366 -13.31 -8.98 25.14
N GLN A 367 -12.22 -9.13 25.90
CA GLN A 367 -11.95 -8.29 27.08
C GLN A 367 -11.43 -6.92 26.64
N ALA A 368 -10.48 -6.92 25.71
CA ALA A 368 -9.93 -5.70 25.11
C ALA A 368 -10.84 -5.07 24.05
N ARG A 369 -11.85 -5.82 23.55
CA ARG A 369 -12.69 -5.48 22.39
C ARG A 369 -11.86 -5.11 21.17
N LEU A 370 -10.85 -5.94 20.89
CA LEU A 370 -9.83 -5.69 19.89
C LEU A 370 -9.58 -6.94 19.05
N ILE A 371 -9.36 -6.76 17.76
CA ILE A 371 -8.86 -7.85 16.90
C ILE A 371 -7.33 -7.83 16.95
N THR A 372 -6.75 -8.86 17.56
CA THR A 372 -5.30 -9.10 17.63
C THR A 372 -4.84 -9.98 16.47
N GLY A 373 -3.56 -9.91 16.07
CA GLY A 373 -3.04 -10.69 14.93
C GLY A 373 -3.66 -10.31 13.58
N HIS A 374 -4.30 -9.15 13.49
CA HIS A 374 -4.93 -8.62 12.29
C HIS A 374 -4.30 -7.29 11.88
N ALA A 375 -3.97 -7.20 10.60
CA ALA A 375 -3.71 -5.97 9.89
C ALA A 375 -4.33 -6.08 8.49
N ALA A 376 -4.82 -4.96 7.97
CA ALA A 376 -5.28 -4.77 6.62
C ALA A 376 -4.35 -3.74 5.97
N LEU A 377 -3.38 -4.26 5.21
CA LEU A 377 -2.33 -3.48 4.56
C LEU A 377 -1.97 -4.12 3.22
N GLY A 378 -1.83 -3.30 2.18
CA GLY A 378 -1.39 -3.74 0.87
C GLY A 378 -0.40 -2.79 0.23
N GLY A 379 0.48 -3.34 -0.61
CA GLY A 379 1.52 -2.61 -1.33
C GLY A 379 2.81 -3.42 -1.42
N GLY A 380 3.93 -2.79 -1.73
CA GLY A 380 5.21 -3.48 -1.71
C GLY A 380 6.33 -2.72 -2.40
N GLY A 381 7.56 -2.99 -1.98
CA GLY A 381 8.78 -2.60 -2.70
C GLY A 381 9.40 -3.82 -3.39
N GLY A 382 10.38 -3.61 -4.28
CA GLY A 382 11.27 -4.65 -4.85
C GLY A 382 10.59 -5.92 -5.40
N GLU A 383 11.12 -7.10 -5.06
CA GLU A 383 10.67 -8.41 -5.57
C GLU A 383 9.34 -8.95 -5.01
N VAL A 384 8.84 -8.49 -3.86
CA VAL A 384 7.59 -8.98 -3.25
C VAL A 384 6.57 -7.84 -3.10
N GLN A 385 5.45 -7.98 -3.79
CA GLN A 385 4.24 -7.17 -3.62
C GLN A 385 3.26 -7.96 -2.74
N LEU A 386 2.81 -7.37 -1.65
CA LEU A 386 2.15 -8.05 -0.55
C LEU A 386 0.80 -7.39 -0.22
N ALA A 387 -0.20 -8.21 0.04
CA ALA A 387 -1.44 -7.82 0.71
C ALA A 387 -1.63 -8.72 1.91
N ILE A 388 -1.95 -8.18 3.08
CA ILE A 388 -2.22 -8.97 4.29
C ILE A 388 -3.61 -8.64 4.82
N PHE A 389 -4.31 -9.66 5.31
CA PHE A 389 -5.59 -9.52 5.97
C PHE A 389 -5.81 -10.63 6.99
N GLY A 390 -6.45 -10.33 8.12
CA GLY A 390 -6.73 -11.33 9.17
C GLY A 390 -7.88 -12.29 8.88
N SER A 391 -7.93 -13.41 9.60
CA SER A 391 -8.98 -14.43 9.53
C SER A 391 -10.24 -14.12 10.36
N GLN A 392 -10.38 -12.92 10.96
CA GLN A 392 -11.43 -12.60 11.94
C GLN A 392 -12.87 -12.77 11.43
N ALA A 393 -13.07 -12.62 10.11
CA ALA A 393 -14.38 -12.80 9.46
C ALA A 393 -14.52 -14.15 8.73
N LEU A 394 -13.50 -15.01 8.80
CA LEU A 394 -13.37 -16.20 7.94
C LEU A 394 -14.51 -17.20 8.15
N GLN A 395 -15.07 -17.31 9.36
CA GLN A 395 -16.19 -18.23 9.60
C GLN A 395 -17.39 -17.98 8.66
N SER A 396 -17.61 -16.72 8.26
CA SER A 396 -18.75 -16.32 7.44
C SER A 396 -18.53 -16.54 5.94
N TYR A 397 -17.33 -16.94 5.52
CA TYR A 397 -17.02 -17.10 4.10
C TYR A 397 -17.64 -18.40 3.56
N PRO A 398 -18.08 -18.41 2.28
CA PRO A 398 -18.43 -19.66 1.62
C PRO A 398 -17.19 -20.53 1.45
N SER A 399 -17.33 -21.84 1.58
CA SER A 399 -16.26 -22.82 1.38
C SER A 399 -16.33 -23.54 0.03
N SER A 400 -17.43 -23.36 -0.71
CA SER A 400 -17.65 -23.85 -2.08
C SER A 400 -18.65 -22.95 -2.83
N ILE A 401 -18.87 -23.19 -4.13
CA ILE A 401 -19.76 -22.36 -4.98
C ILE A 401 -21.21 -22.38 -4.47
N GLU A 402 -21.69 -23.52 -3.99
CA GLU A 402 -23.06 -23.70 -3.50
C GLU A 402 -23.34 -22.91 -2.22
N GLU A 403 -22.30 -22.59 -1.46
CA GLU A 403 -22.41 -21.83 -0.21
C GLU A 403 -22.40 -20.31 -0.44
N VAL A 404 -22.12 -19.83 -1.66
CA VAL A 404 -22.01 -18.39 -1.94
C VAL A 404 -23.33 -17.65 -1.65
N VAL A 405 -24.45 -18.12 -2.17
CA VAL A 405 -25.76 -17.50 -1.91
C VAL A 405 -26.18 -17.64 -0.43
N PRO A 406 -26.07 -18.82 0.20
CA PRO A 406 -26.29 -18.97 1.65
C PRO A 406 -25.45 -18.02 2.50
N ALA A 407 -24.13 -17.95 2.27
CA ALA A 407 -23.22 -17.09 3.04
C ALA A 407 -23.60 -15.60 2.94
N PHE A 408 -23.93 -15.14 1.72
CA PHE A 408 -24.35 -13.77 1.48
C PHE A 408 -25.83 -13.46 1.79
N SER A 409 -26.58 -14.45 2.28
CA SER A 409 -27.97 -14.29 2.72
C SER A 409 -28.17 -14.63 4.21
N ASP A 410 -27.10 -14.99 4.92
CA ASP A 410 -27.14 -15.43 6.31
C ASP A 410 -27.30 -14.24 7.26
N CYS A 411 -28.54 -14.02 7.71
CA CYS A 411 -28.92 -12.98 8.67
C CYS A 411 -28.59 -13.33 10.13
N THR A 412 -27.87 -14.44 10.41
CA THR A 412 -27.52 -14.80 11.79
C THR A 412 -26.74 -13.65 12.45
N PRO A 413 -27.22 -13.10 13.59
CA PRO A 413 -26.56 -12.01 14.28
C PRO A 413 -25.14 -12.38 14.73
N THR A 414 -24.24 -11.41 14.67
CA THR A 414 -22.85 -11.60 15.10
C THR A 414 -22.77 -11.72 16.63
N ASP A 415 -22.31 -12.88 17.12
CA ASP A 415 -22.12 -13.12 18.55
C ASP A 415 -20.72 -12.66 19.00
N THR A 416 -20.68 -11.45 19.55
CA THR A 416 -19.44 -10.81 20.03
C THR A 416 -18.81 -11.49 21.25
N ASN A 417 -19.41 -12.55 21.79
CA ASN A 417 -18.74 -13.40 22.78
C ASN A 417 -17.65 -14.29 22.17
N TYR A 418 -17.70 -14.53 20.86
CA TYR A 418 -16.79 -15.44 20.15
C TYR A 418 -16.08 -14.80 18.96
N VAL A 419 -16.70 -13.83 18.28
CA VAL A 419 -16.17 -13.24 17.05
C VAL A 419 -16.32 -11.73 16.99
N ALA A 420 -15.50 -11.06 16.18
CA ALA A 420 -15.52 -9.61 16.08
C ALA A 420 -16.72 -9.09 15.26
N ASN A 421 -17.30 -7.98 15.72
CA ASN A 421 -18.13 -7.11 14.88
C ASN A 421 -17.24 -5.96 14.38
N ASP A 422 -16.51 -6.25 13.31
CA ASP A 422 -15.49 -5.37 12.73
C ASP A 422 -16.04 -3.97 12.43
N CYS A 423 -15.41 -2.95 13.03
CA CYS A 423 -15.82 -1.55 13.04
C CYS A 423 -17.30 -1.29 13.37
N ASN A 424 -17.99 -2.22 14.07
CA ASN A 424 -19.44 -2.18 14.30
C ASN A 424 -20.28 -2.15 13.01
N GLU A 425 -19.75 -2.68 11.90
CA GLU A 425 -20.38 -2.70 10.58
C GLU A 425 -20.76 -4.12 10.10
N SER A 426 -20.43 -5.15 10.87
CA SER A 426 -20.69 -6.57 10.57
C SER A 426 -21.64 -7.19 11.60
N GLY A 427 -22.83 -6.59 11.79
CA GLY A 427 -23.80 -7.05 12.78
C GLY A 427 -24.48 -8.38 12.45
N SER A 428 -24.28 -8.93 11.25
CA SER A 428 -24.74 -10.25 10.83
C SER A 428 -23.69 -11.00 10.00
N SER A 429 -23.88 -12.32 9.84
CA SER A 429 -22.93 -13.20 9.14
C SER A 429 -22.67 -12.76 7.70
N TRP A 430 -23.69 -12.37 6.93
CA TRP A 430 -23.50 -11.90 5.55
C TRP A 430 -22.77 -10.55 5.47
N GLU A 431 -23.00 -9.65 6.43
CA GLU A 431 -22.28 -8.36 6.51
C GLU A 431 -20.80 -8.61 6.86
N ALA A 432 -20.51 -9.57 7.73
CA ALA A 432 -19.14 -10.01 8.03
C ALA A 432 -18.45 -10.63 6.79
N ALA A 433 -19.17 -11.43 5.99
CA ALA A 433 -18.63 -12.00 4.75
C ALA A 433 -18.27 -10.91 3.74
N ASN A 434 -19.12 -9.89 3.56
CA ASN A 434 -18.82 -8.72 2.71
C ASN A 434 -17.58 -7.97 3.18
N ILE A 435 -17.51 -7.64 4.47
CA ILE A 435 -16.39 -6.89 5.02
C ILE A 435 -15.09 -7.68 4.89
N GLY A 436 -15.08 -8.96 5.27
CA GLY A 436 -13.87 -9.76 5.19
C GLY A 436 -13.39 -9.99 3.75
N ILE A 437 -14.25 -10.52 2.87
CA ILE A 437 -13.86 -10.85 1.49
C ILE A 437 -13.53 -9.57 0.72
N GLY A 438 -14.30 -8.52 0.97
CA GLY A 438 -14.19 -7.22 0.33
C GLY A 438 -12.99 -6.40 0.76
N ALA A 439 -12.71 -6.31 2.06
CA ALA A 439 -11.54 -5.60 2.56
C ALA A 439 -10.24 -6.32 2.16
N HIS A 440 -10.22 -7.66 2.15
CA HIS A 440 -9.04 -8.37 1.63
C HIS A 440 -8.85 -8.15 0.11
N LEU A 441 -9.94 -8.02 -0.66
CA LEU A 441 -9.85 -7.61 -2.07
C LEU A 441 -9.32 -6.17 -2.22
N HIS A 442 -9.69 -5.26 -1.31
CA HIS A 442 -9.16 -3.90 -1.26
C HIS A 442 -7.63 -3.90 -1.06
N GLU A 443 -7.13 -4.66 -0.08
CA GLU A 443 -5.67 -4.79 0.13
C GLU A 443 -4.96 -5.43 -1.08
N THR A 444 -5.62 -6.40 -1.72
CA THR A 444 -5.13 -7.00 -2.97
C THR A 444 -5.11 -5.97 -4.11
N GLY A 445 -6.03 -4.99 -4.11
CA GLY A 445 -6.01 -3.85 -5.02
C GLY A 445 -4.77 -2.96 -4.83
N HIS A 446 -4.39 -2.67 -3.58
CA HIS A 446 -3.15 -1.96 -3.26
C HIS A 446 -1.91 -2.72 -3.75
N LEU A 447 -1.88 -4.05 -3.58
CA LEU A 447 -0.83 -4.92 -4.13
C LEU A 447 -0.68 -4.79 -5.65
N PHE A 448 -1.78 -4.55 -6.38
CA PHE A 448 -1.76 -4.28 -7.83
C PHE A 448 -1.55 -2.81 -8.22
N GLY A 449 -1.26 -1.94 -7.25
CA GLY A 449 -0.93 -0.53 -7.47
C GLY A 449 -2.11 0.43 -7.49
N CYS A 450 -3.28 0.03 -6.99
CA CYS A 450 -4.42 0.94 -6.83
C CYS A 450 -4.28 1.77 -5.56
N PRO A 451 -4.33 3.12 -5.61
CA PRO A 451 -4.43 3.95 -4.41
C PRO A 451 -5.88 4.02 -3.92
N HIS A 452 -6.10 4.67 -2.77
CA HIS A 452 -7.45 5.07 -2.37
C HIS A 452 -8.11 5.96 -3.43
N GLN A 453 -9.40 5.77 -3.64
CA GLN A 453 -10.21 6.51 -4.61
C GLN A 453 -11.41 7.18 -3.92
N GLU A 454 -12.14 8.02 -4.65
CA GLU A 454 -13.39 8.66 -4.17
C GLU A 454 -14.62 7.73 -4.19
N GLY A 455 -14.46 6.49 -4.65
CA GLY A 455 -15.52 5.49 -4.71
C GLY A 455 -14.97 4.12 -5.11
N GLY A 456 -15.85 3.13 -5.14
CA GLY A 456 -15.52 1.74 -5.47
C GLY A 456 -14.88 0.98 -4.30
N ILE A 457 -14.35 -0.21 -4.63
CA ILE A 457 -13.67 -1.08 -3.65
C ILE A 457 -12.58 -0.31 -2.88
N MET A 458 -11.85 0.59 -3.55
CA MET A 458 -10.77 1.39 -2.95
C MET A 458 -11.24 2.51 -1.99
N LEU A 459 -12.55 2.72 -1.81
CA LEU A 459 -13.10 3.61 -0.77
C LEU A 459 -13.86 2.87 0.36
N ARG A 460 -14.20 1.58 0.18
CA ARG A 460 -15.06 0.72 1.05
C ARG A 460 -16.42 0.34 0.46
N ASP A 461 -16.67 0.49 -0.85
CA ASP A 461 -17.94 0.02 -1.45
C ASP A 461 -18.13 -1.51 -1.35
N TYR A 462 -17.07 -2.24 -0.99
CA TYR A 462 -17.10 -3.68 -0.79
C TYR A 462 -18.05 -4.15 0.33
N VAL A 463 -18.59 -3.24 1.16
CA VAL A 463 -19.67 -3.57 2.13
C VAL A 463 -20.95 -4.06 1.46
N THR A 464 -21.09 -3.89 0.14
CA THR A 464 -22.17 -4.44 -0.69
C THR A 464 -21.66 -5.44 -1.74
N LEU A 465 -20.53 -6.11 -1.50
CA LEU A 465 -19.92 -7.06 -2.44
C LEU A 465 -20.85 -8.22 -2.82
N ASN A 466 -21.66 -8.69 -1.87
CA ASN A 466 -22.71 -9.71 -2.08
C ASN A 466 -23.58 -9.42 -3.30
N ARG A 467 -23.86 -8.13 -3.57
CA ARG A 467 -24.72 -7.72 -4.67
C ARG A 467 -24.20 -8.17 -6.04
N SER A 468 -22.91 -8.38 -6.20
CA SER A 468 -22.35 -8.93 -7.46
C SER A 468 -22.60 -10.42 -7.65
N PHE A 469 -23.03 -11.14 -6.61
CA PHE A 469 -23.21 -12.59 -6.63
C PHE A 469 -24.64 -13.04 -6.31
N THR A 470 -25.44 -12.18 -5.66
CA THR A 470 -26.84 -12.45 -5.32
C THR A 470 -27.79 -11.52 -6.07
N ILE A 471 -29.03 -11.97 -6.28
CA ILE A 471 -30.09 -11.17 -6.90
C ILE A 471 -31.00 -10.49 -5.87
N ARG A 472 -30.84 -10.82 -4.59
CA ARG A 472 -31.61 -10.23 -3.51
C ARG A 472 -30.69 -9.92 -2.33
N GLU A 473 -30.84 -8.74 -1.77
CA GLU A 473 -30.14 -8.34 -0.56
C GLU A 473 -31.02 -8.66 0.67
N PRO A 474 -30.47 -9.28 1.72
CA PRO A 474 -31.17 -9.46 2.99
C PRO A 474 -31.31 -8.14 3.78
N TYR A 475 -31.89 -8.20 4.98
CA TYR A 475 -31.92 -7.04 5.88
C TYR A 475 -30.50 -6.67 6.34
N SER A 476 -30.13 -5.39 6.22
CA SER A 476 -28.85 -4.87 6.74
C SER A 476 -29.04 -4.30 8.14
N THR A 477 -28.26 -4.82 9.08
CA THR A 477 -28.21 -4.30 10.45
C THR A 477 -27.45 -2.97 10.50
N ARG A 478 -26.44 -2.80 9.64
CA ARG A 478 -25.62 -1.58 9.51
C ARG A 478 -26.44 -0.37 9.08
N THR A 479 -27.24 -0.49 8.02
CA THR A 479 -28.06 0.64 7.50
C THR A 479 -29.49 0.63 8.01
N LYS A 480 -29.90 -0.41 8.73
CA LYS A 480 -31.28 -0.64 9.21
C LYS A 480 -32.32 -0.63 8.08
N SER A 481 -31.91 -1.01 6.86
CA SER A 481 -32.78 -1.04 5.68
C SER A 481 -33.21 -2.46 5.33
N LYS A 482 -34.46 -2.60 4.90
CA LYS A 482 -34.91 -3.82 4.20
C LYS A 482 -34.19 -3.87 2.86
N GLY A 483 -33.48 -4.97 2.58
CA GLY A 483 -32.94 -5.23 1.26
C GLY A 483 -34.05 -5.57 0.25
N GLY A 484 -33.67 -5.91 -0.97
CA GLY A 484 -34.61 -6.13 -2.07
C GLY A 484 -33.91 -6.68 -3.31
N LEU A 485 -34.58 -6.58 -4.46
CA LEU A 485 -34.00 -6.95 -5.75
C LEU A 485 -32.69 -6.17 -5.98
N VAL A 486 -31.66 -6.88 -6.43
CA VAL A 486 -30.34 -6.34 -6.73
C VAL A 486 -30.07 -6.48 -8.21
N LEU A 487 -29.89 -5.34 -8.88
CA LEU A 487 -29.52 -5.25 -10.28
C LEU A 487 -28.08 -4.76 -10.43
N SER A 488 -27.56 -4.77 -11.65
CA SER A 488 -26.16 -4.41 -11.93
C SER A 488 -25.78 -3.00 -11.47
N LYS A 489 -26.75 -2.07 -11.41
CA LYS A 489 -26.55 -0.69 -10.94
C LYS A 489 -26.35 -0.58 -9.42
N ASP A 490 -26.77 -1.60 -8.67
CA ASP A 490 -26.74 -1.62 -7.22
C ASP A 490 -25.44 -2.26 -6.69
N GLU A 491 -24.68 -2.91 -7.57
CA GLU A 491 -23.41 -3.57 -7.27
C GLU A 491 -22.29 -2.58 -6.92
N CYS A 492 -21.36 -3.00 -6.06
CA CYS A 492 -20.08 -2.29 -5.94
C CYS A 492 -19.26 -2.44 -7.23
N ALA A 493 -18.29 -1.54 -7.42
CA ALA A 493 -17.45 -1.53 -8.61
C ALA A 493 -15.98 -1.24 -8.28
N TRP A 494 -15.09 -1.58 -9.22
CA TRP A 494 -13.78 -0.95 -9.28
C TRP A 494 -13.92 0.48 -9.83
N HIS A 495 -13.19 1.44 -9.27
CA HIS A 495 -13.19 2.78 -9.84
C HIS A 495 -12.56 2.75 -11.24
N ARG A 496 -12.95 3.70 -12.10
CA ARG A 496 -12.46 3.73 -13.49
C ARG A 496 -10.93 3.81 -13.58
N LEU A 497 -10.31 4.56 -12.68
CA LEU A 497 -8.86 4.67 -12.58
C LEU A 497 -8.17 3.37 -12.13
N ASP A 498 -8.86 2.50 -11.37
CA ASP A 498 -8.32 1.22 -10.91
C ASP A 498 -8.29 0.21 -12.06
N VAL A 499 -9.38 0.13 -12.84
CA VAL A 499 -9.44 -0.75 -14.01
C VAL A 499 -8.44 -0.33 -15.11
N LEU A 500 -8.14 0.97 -15.23
CA LEU A 500 -7.07 1.45 -16.12
C LEU A 500 -5.68 1.03 -15.62
N ARG A 501 -5.44 1.03 -14.31
CA ARG A 501 -4.20 0.49 -13.72
C ARG A 501 -4.07 -1.00 -13.97
N PHE A 502 -5.15 -1.76 -13.76
CA PHE A 502 -5.19 -3.18 -14.08
C PHE A 502 -4.87 -3.44 -15.55
N LYS A 503 -5.42 -2.67 -16.50
CA LYS A 503 -5.07 -2.79 -17.93
C LYS A 503 -3.56 -2.70 -18.19
N GLY A 504 -2.86 -1.81 -17.48
CA GLY A 504 -1.40 -1.66 -17.57
C GLY A 504 -0.60 -2.69 -16.75
N HIS A 505 -1.23 -3.40 -15.81
CA HIS A 505 -0.55 -4.28 -14.87
C HIS A 505 -0.21 -5.65 -15.51
N PRO A 506 0.99 -6.23 -15.30
CA PRO A 506 1.39 -7.50 -15.91
C PRO A 506 0.44 -8.68 -15.63
N CYS A 507 -0.09 -8.78 -14.41
CA CYS A 507 -1.02 -9.86 -14.03
C CYS A 507 -2.34 -9.89 -14.83
N PHE A 508 -2.72 -8.77 -15.48
CA PHE A 508 -4.01 -8.60 -16.16
C PHE A 508 -3.87 -8.55 -17.69
N ALA A 509 -2.67 -8.85 -18.21
CA ALA A 509 -2.43 -8.90 -19.64
C ALA A 509 -3.23 -10.05 -20.27
N LEU A 510 -3.77 -9.81 -21.46
CA LEU A 510 -4.43 -10.83 -22.27
C LEU A 510 -3.45 -11.38 -23.32
N PRO A 511 -3.61 -12.65 -23.74
CA PRO A 511 -2.83 -13.21 -24.85
C PRO A 511 -2.96 -12.43 -26.17
N THR A 512 -4.08 -11.72 -26.35
CA THR A 512 -4.36 -10.90 -27.54
C THR A 512 -3.84 -9.47 -27.44
N ASP A 513 -3.22 -9.08 -26.33
CA ASP A 513 -2.67 -7.74 -26.19
C ASP A 513 -1.49 -7.52 -27.13
N PRO A 514 -1.32 -6.30 -27.67
CA PRO A 514 -0.10 -5.96 -28.38
C PRO A 514 1.11 -6.08 -27.43
N PRO A 515 2.30 -6.41 -27.97
CA PRO A 515 3.53 -6.36 -27.19
C PRO A 515 3.68 -5.00 -26.51
N ARG A 516 4.02 -5.02 -25.21
CA ARG A 516 4.24 -3.79 -24.45
C ARG A 516 5.41 -3.03 -25.06
N ASN A 517 5.22 -1.73 -25.29
CA ASN A 517 6.31 -0.86 -25.65
C ASN A 517 7.28 -0.80 -24.46
N SER A 518 8.57 -0.97 -24.71
CA SER A 518 9.59 -0.96 -23.66
C SER A 518 9.90 0.44 -23.14
N ASP A 519 9.48 1.49 -23.86
CA ASP A 519 9.63 2.87 -23.41
C ASP A 519 8.40 3.32 -22.63
N GLU A 520 8.54 3.27 -21.30
CA GLU A 520 7.54 3.70 -20.33
C GLU A 520 7.54 5.22 -20.10
N SER A 521 8.49 5.95 -20.67
CA SER A 521 8.78 7.32 -20.26
C SER A 521 7.67 8.32 -20.60
N VAL A 522 7.49 9.26 -19.68
CA VAL A 522 6.61 10.43 -19.82
C VAL A 522 7.46 11.65 -19.53
N GLN A 523 7.49 12.60 -20.46
CA GLN A 523 8.21 13.86 -20.29
C GLN A 523 7.26 15.03 -20.35
N VAL A 524 7.55 16.06 -19.56
CA VAL A 524 6.71 17.25 -19.42
C VAL A 524 7.56 18.49 -19.64
N TRP A 525 7.17 19.30 -20.63
CA TRP A 525 7.94 20.41 -21.17
C TRP A 525 7.12 21.70 -21.06
N PRO A 526 7.43 22.64 -20.16
CA PRO A 526 6.86 23.97 -20.25
C PRO A 526 7.36 24.65 -21.52
N VAL A 527 6.49 25.42 -22.17
CA VAL A 527 6.80 26.15 -23.40
C VAL A 527 6.19 27.56 -23.37
N ASP A 528 6.24 28.28 -24.50
CA ASP A 528 5.70 29.63 -24.63
C ASP A 528 4.22 29.73 -24.23
N ASN A 529 3.81 30.94 -23.86
CA ASN A 529 2.43 31.30 -23.50
C ASN A 529 1.84 30.53 -22.29
N GLY A 530 2.68 29.91 -21.46
CA GLY A 530 2.21 29.16 -20.28
C GLY A 530 1.62 27.79 -20.65
N ASN A 531 1.85 27.34 -21.87
CA ASN A 531 1.51 25.98 -22.31
C ASN A 531 2.53 24.99 -21.73
N VAL A 532 2.07 23.76 -21.49
CA VAL A 532 2.92 22.63 -21.10
C VAL A 532 2.64 21.48 -22.05
N ILE A 533 3.68 21.01 -22.73
CA ILE A 533 3.62 19.88 -23.64
C ILE A 533 4.02 18.62 -22.88
N VAL A 534 3.19 17.59 -22.92
CA VAL A 534 3.53 16.26 -22.43
C VAL A 534 3.84 15.37 -23.62
N THR A 535 4.92 14.60 -23.55
CA THR A 535 5.32 13.63 -24.57
C THR A 535 5.51 12.24 -23.97
N ALA A 536 4.94 11.22 -24.60
CA ALA A 536 5.12 9.82 -24.23
C ALA A 536 5.29 8.98 -25.51
N PRO A 537 6.43 8.31 -25.74
CA PRO A 537 6.68 7.53 -26.96
C PRO A 537 5.64 6.42 -27.22
N SER A 538 5.14 5.80 -26.14
CA SER A 538 4.05 4.82 -26.19
C SER A 538 2.66 5.44 -26.36
N GLY A 539 2.52 6.75 -26.16
CA GLY A 539 1.24 7.43 -25.99
C GLY A 539 0.93 7.72 -24.51
N VAL A 540 0.23 8.83 -24.28
CA VAL A 540 -0.35 9.16 -22.96
C VAL A 540 -1.64 8.35 -22.82
N ALA A 541 -1.80 7.66 -21.69
CA ALA A 541 -2.98 6.84 -21.41
C ALA A 541 -4.06 7.67 -20.69
N TYR A 542 -3.69 8.27 -19.57
CA TYR A 542 -4.58 9.14 -18.80
C TYR A 542 -3.76 10.09 -17.92
N LEU A 543 -4.41 11.16 -17.44
CA LEU A 543 -3.88 12.04 -16.41
C LEU A 543 -4.85 12.15 -15.25
N GLU A 544 -4.30 12.47 -14.08
CA GLU A 544 -4.99 12.63 -12.81
C GLU A 544 -4.63 13.99 -12.20
N ILE A 545 -5.62 14.68 -11.63
CA ILE A 545 -5.49 16.02 -11.03
C ILE A 545 -5.75 15.94 -9.53
N PHE A 546 -4.78 16.41 -8.76
CA PHE A 546 -4.79 16.46 -7.29
C PHE A 546 -4.70 17.93 -6.84
N PRO A 547 -5.83 18.64 -6.69
CA PRO A 547 -5.84 19.97 -6.10
C PRO A 547 -5.45 19.89 -4.61
N GLY A 548 -4.69 20.87 -4.13
CA GLY A 548 -4.30 20.99 -2.72
C GLY A 548 -3.20 20.00 -2.25
N GLY A 549 -2.95 18.94 -3.02
CA GLY A 549 -2.04 17.85 -2.64
C GLY A 549 -2.72 16.79 -1.77
N ASP A 550 -4.06 16.74 -1.78
CA ASP A 550 -4.91 16.01 -0.83
C ASP A 550 -4.85 14.47 -0.95
N GLY A 551 -3.90 13.91 -1.70
CA GLY A 551 -3.72 12.47 -1.93
C GLY A 551 -4.80 11.78 -2.76
N VAL A 552 -5.98 12.40 -2.90
CA VAL A 552 -7.13 11.87 -3.66
C VAL A 552 -7.28 12.59 -5.00
N CYS A 553 -7.44 11.81 -6.07
CA CYS A 553 -7.67 12.34 -7.40
C CYS A 553 -9.07 12.96 -7.47
N ASN A 554 -9.17 14.22 -7.91
CA ASN A 554 -10.44 14.94 -8.00
C ASN A 554 -10.98 15.03 -9.43
N TYR A 555 -10.10 14.88 -10.42
CA TYR A 555 -10.47 14.84 -11.82
C TYR A 555 -9.45 14.02 -12.59
N TRP A 556 -9.91 13.29 -13.59
CA TRP A 556 -9.05 12.53 -14.48
C TRP A 556 -9.54 12.59 -15.92
N GLN A 557 -8.63 12.36 -16.86
CA GLN A 557 -8.94 12.34 -18.28
C GLN A 557 -8.20 11.19 -18.97
N GLU A 558 -8.94 10.36 -19.68
CA GLU A 558 -8.40 9.34 -20.59
C GLU A 558 -8.08 9.94 -21.96
N PHE A 559 -7.01 9.44 -22.57
CA PHE A 559 -6.60 9.74 -23.94
C PHE A 559 -6.76 8.50 -24.83
N GLY A 560 -6.80 8.72 -26.13
CA GLY A 560 -7.00 7.64 -27.10
C GLY A 560 -5.88 6.61 -27.06
N ASP A 561 -6.25 5.34 -27.16
CA ASP A 561 -5.36 4.19 -27.05
C ASP A 561 -5.25 3.37 -28.35
N GLY A 562 -5.88 3.84 -29.44
CA GLY A 562 -5.92 3.15 -30.72
C GLY A 562 -6.90 1.97 -30.78
N ASN A 563 -7.55 1.61 -29.67
CA ASN A 563 -8.45 0.47 -29.53
C ASN A 563 -9.90 0.91 -29.30
N GLY A 564 -10.40 1.78 -30.19
CA GLY A 564 -11.79 2.26 -30.16
C GLY A 564 -12.04 3.51 -29.32
N ASN A 565 -11.07 3.96 -28.51
CA ASN A 565 -11.13 5.23 -27.77
C ASN A 565 -10.46 6.41 -28.50
N GLY A 566 -10.29 6.31 -29.82
CA GLY A 566 -9.62 7.32 -30.63
C GLY A 566 -8.12 7.07 -30.85
N PRO A 567 -7.45 7.95 -31.60
CA PRO A 567 -6.04 7.76 -31.98
C PRO A 567 -5.10 7.90 -30.77
N ILE A 568 -3.98 7.17 -30.81
CA ILE A 568 -2.93 7.26 -29.79
C ILE A 568 -2.30 8.66 -29.80
N GLN A 569 -2.40 9.36 -28.67
CA GLN A 569 -1.80 10.69 -28.51
C GLN A 569 -0.43 10.59 -27.84
N LYS A 570 0.63 10.67 -28.66
CA LYS A 570 2.03 10.69 -28.16
C LYS A 570 2.46 12.05 -27.62
N GLN A 571 1.71 13.10 -27.95
CA GLN A 571 1.96 14.46 -27.51
C GLN A 571 0.61 15.12 -27.19
N ILE A 572 0.50 15.73 -26.01
CA ILE A 572 -0.66 16.52 -25.61
C ILE A 572 -0.18 17.89 -25.10
N VAL A 573 -1.04 18.90 -25.23
CA VAL A 573 -0.78 20.26 -24.73
C VAL A 573 -1.76 20.53 -23.60
N LEU A 574 -1.24 21.00 -22.47
CA LEU A 574 -2.01 21.33 -21.28
C LEU A 574 -1.84 22.81 -20.95
N THR A 575 -2.92 23.43 -20.49
CA THR A 575 -2.89 24.80 -19.97
C THR A 575 -3.47 24.83 -18.56
N GLU A 576 -2.99 25.75 -17.73
CA GLU A 576 -3.49 25.87 -16.35
C GLU A 576 -4.97 26.26 -16.34
N GLN A 577 -5.40 27.10 -17.27
CA GLN A 577 -6.79 27.50 -17.42
C GLN A 577 -7.70 26.30 -17.73
N GLU A 578 -7.30 25.42 -18.64
CA GLU A 578 -8.07 24.21 -18.95
C GLU A 578 -8.17 23.29 -17.74
N LEU A 579 -7.05 23.01 -17.07
CA LEU A 579 -7.01 22.12 -15.90
C LEU A 579 -7.86 22.65 -14.75
N ARG A 580 -7.77 23.95 -14.44
CA ARG A 580 -8.64 24.60 -13.44
C ARG A 580 -10.10 24.58 -13.86
N GLY A 581 -10.39 24.72 -15.15
CA GLY A 581 -11.75 24.64 -15.70
C GLY A 581 -12.45 23.31 -15.42
N ARG A 582 -11.71 22.22 -15.17
CA ARG A 582 -12.25 20.88 -14.84
C ARG A 582 -12.58 20.67 -13.36
N LEU A 583 -12.13 21.56 -12.48
CA LEU A 583 -12.32 21.44 -11.04
C LEU A 583 -13.55 22.22 -10.57
N SER A 584 -14.07 21.87 -9.40
CA SER A 584 -15.10 22.65 -8.70
C SER A 584 -14.56 24.00 -8.23
N ASP A 585 -15.43 25.00 -8.09
CA ASP A 585 -15.04 26.40 -7.85
C ASP A 585 -14.22 26.60 -6.56
N ASP A 586 -14.47 25.81 -5.53
CA ASP A 586 -13.72 25.78 -4.28
C ASP A 586 -12.28 25.28 -4.45
N LYS A 587 -12.04 24.38 -5.41
CA LYS A 587 -10.73 23.76 -5.66
C LYS A 587 -9.92 24.48 -6.74
N LYS A 588 -10.56 25.33 -7.55
CA LYS A 588 -9.93 26.10 -8.63
C LYS A 588 -8.79 27.01 -8.19
N ARG A 589 -8.67 27.37 -6.91
CA ARG A 589 -7.60 28.23 -6.38
C ARG A 589 -6.45 27.47 -5.74
N LEU A 590 -6.61 26.16 -5.55
CA LEU A 590 -5.60 25.33 -4.90
C LEU A 590 -4.41 25.06 -5.83
N LYS A 591 -3.30 24.68 -5.23
CA LYS A 591 -2.12 24.17 -5.95
C LYS A 591 -2.51 22.92 -6.73
N LEU A 592 -2.02 22.79 -7.97
CA LEU A 592 -2.32 21.66 -8.84
C LEU A 592 -1.15 20.70 -8.91
N LYS A 593 -1.31 19.51 -8.35
CA LYS A 593 -0.46 18.36 -8.61
C LYS A 593 -1.07 17.51 -9.73
N LEU A 594 -0.25 17.04 -10.66
CA LEU A 594 -0.66 16.11 -11.73
C LEU A 594 0.10 14.80 -11.65
N SER A 595 -0.58 13.70 -11.99
CA SER A 595 0.04 12.39 -12.27
C SER A 595 -0.35 12.01 -13.70
N ILE A 596 0.65 11.80 -14.55
CA ILE A 596 0.45 11.48 -15.97
C ILE A 596 0.95 10.06 -16.20
N LYS A 597 0.13 9.23 -16.86
CA LYS A 597 0.44 7.82 -17.13
C LYS A 597 0.62 7.57 -18.62
N SER A 598 1.63 6.78 -18.99
CA SER A 598 1.84 6.30 -20.35
C SER A 598 1.10 4.98 -20.61
N ILE A 599 0.82 4.67 -21.87
CA ILE A 599 0.23 3.40 -22.29
C ILE A 599 1.13 2.21 -21.92
N ALA A 600 2.45 2.40 -21.90
CA ALA A 600 3.40 1.37 -21.50
C ALA A 600 3.44 1.13 -19.97
N GLY A 601 2.79 1.97 -19.16
CA GLY A 601 2.65 1.79 -17.72
C GLY A 601 3.55 2.69 -16.86
N GLY A 602 4.38 3.53 -17.49
CA GLY A 602 5.18 4.51 -16.76
C GLY A 602 4.37 5.72 -16.30
N SER A 603 4.95 6.49 -15.40
CA SER A 603 4.30 7.64 -14.81
C SER A 603 5.24 8.79 -14.52
N HIS A 604 4.74 10.02 -14.64
CA HIS A 604 5.45 11.23 -14.25
C HIS A 604 4.56 12.11 -13.39
N GLU A 605 5.10 12.58 -12.26
CA GLU A 605 4.40 13.45 -11.34
C GLU A 605 4.89 14.90 -11.48
N VAL A 606 3.93 15.83 -11.54
CA VAL A 606 4.18 17.26 -11.52
C VAL A 606 3.62 17.81 -10.22
N GLU A 607 4.51 18.08 -9.26
CA GLU A 607 4.14 18.56 -7.92
C GLU A 607 3.41 19.91 -7.92
N ASP A 608 3.76 20.79 -8.86
CA ASP A 608 3.18 22.13 -8.97
C ASP A 608 3.11 22.57 -10.44
N PHE A 609 1.96 22.36 -11.06
CA PHE A 609 1.77 22.68 -12.47
C PHE A 609 1.86 24.20 -12.72
N GLY A 610 1.32 25.02 -11.82
CA GLY A 610 1.38 26.48 -11.95
C GLY A 610 2.81 27.00 -11.88
N LEU A 611 3.61 26.50 -10.94
CA LEU A 611 5.04 26.82 -10.86
C LEU A 611 5.78 26.36 -12.12
N LEU A 612 5.51 25.14 -12.61
CA LEU A 612 6.14 24.60 -13.82
C LEU A 612 5.83 25.44 -15.06
N ALA A 613 4.58 25.89 -15.24
CA ALA A 613 4.15 26.72 -16.37
C ALA A 613 4.58 28.20 -16.26
N SER A 614 5.04 28.62 -15.07
CA SER A 614 5.42 29.99 -14.78
C SER A 614 6.76 30.42 -15.41
N LYS A 615 7.15 31.67 -15.16
CA LYS A 615 8.48 32.18 -15.54
C LYS A 615 9.64 31.46 -14.83
N ALA A 616 9.39 30.71 -13.74
CA ALA A 616 10.42 29.99 -13.00
C ALA A 616 11.13 28.93 -13.87
N SER A 617 10.42 28.32 -14.81
CA SER A 617 10.97 27.32 -15.73
C SER A 617 11.58 27.94 -16.99
N ARG A 618 11.65 29.27 -17.11
CA ARG A 618 12.17 29.97 -18.30
C ARG A 618 13.61 30.42 -18.08
N VAL A 619 14.40 30.37 -19.15
CA VAL A 619 15.78 30.82 -19.20
C VAL A 619 15.94 31.72 -20.40
N LYS A 620 16.45 32.94 -20.19
CA LYS A 620 16.80 33.83 -21.30
C LYS A 620 18.22 33.50 -21.75
N LEU A 621 18.37 33.05 -22.98
CA LEU A 621 19.67 32.75 -23.57
C LEU A 621 20.41 34.07 -23.89
N PRO A 622 21.76 34.07 -23.92
CA PRO A 622 22.54 35.27 -24.21
C PRO A 622 22.26 35.89 -25.58
N ASN A 623 21.79 35.10 -26.55
CA ASN A 623 21.39 35.57 -27.88
C ASN A 623 19.96 36.18 -27.90
N GLY A 624 19.30 36.31 -26.76
CA GLY A 624 17.96 36.87 -26.61
C GLY A 624 16.82 35.88 -26.78
N GLN A 625 17.09 34.64 -27.24
CA GLN A 625 16.08 33.59 -27.33
C GLN A 625 15.63 33.10 -25.95
N LEU A 626 14.42 32.55 -25.89
CA LEU A 626 13.87 31.93 -24.68
C LEU A 626 14.07 30.41 -24.74
N ALA A 627 14.54 29.84 -23.64
CA ALA A 627 14.62 28.41 -23.41
C ALA A 627 13.78 28.02 -22.19
N PHE A 628 13.43 26.73 -22.10
CA PHE A 628 12.55 26.20 -21.07
C PHE A 628 13.17 24.97 -20.41
N ARG A 629 13.12 24.92 -19.08
CA ARG A 629 13.55 23.75 -18.30
C ARG A 629 12.45 22.71 -18.30
N SER A 630 12.76 21.47 -18.67
CA SER A 630 11.82 20.36 -18.55
C SER A 630 11.44 20.12 -17.10
N SER A 631 10.38 19.33 -16.88
CA SER A 631 10.14 18.77 -15.56
C SER A 631 11.34 17.91 -15.12
N LYS A 632 11.59 17.90 -13.83
CA LYS A 632 12.76 17.24 -13.22
C LYS A 632 12.61 15.72 -13.26
N LEU A 633 13.72 15.02 -13.45
CA LEU A 633 13.82 13.57 -13.24
C LEU A 633 14.64 13.29 -11.96
N GLY A 634 14.22 12.28 -11.19
CA GLY A 634 14.85 11.91 -9.93
C GLY A 634 14.69 12.94 -8.79
N LEU A 635 15.36 12.69 -7.66
CA LEU A 635 15.30 13.54 -6.47
C LEU A 635 16.38 14.64 -6.51
N SER A 636 16.06 15.72 -7.23
CA SER A 636 16.98 16.83 -7.55
C SER A 636 17.48 17.70 -6.38
N GLN A 637 17.07 17.47 -5.13
CA GLN A 637 17.37 18.35 -3.98
C GLN A 637 17.66 17.60 -2.69
N MET A 638 18.62 16.66 -2.74
CA MET A 638 19.19 16.08 -1.52
C MET A 638 20.05 17.13 -0.79
N ASN A 639 20.20 17.00 0.53
CA ASN A 639 21.04 17.90 1.31
C ASN A 639 22.48 17.90 0.76
N GLY A 640 23.06 19.10 0.63
CA GLY A 640 24.40 19.29 0.04
C GLY A 640 24.46 19.37 -1.49
N SER A 641 23.37 19.06 -2.21
CA SER A 641 23.30 19.27 -3.66
C SER A 641 23.28 20.76 -4.04
N ARG A 642 23.96 21.11 -5.13
CA ARG A 642 24.01 22.46 -5.69
C ARG A 642 23.38 22.44 -7.08
N PRO A 643 22.45 23.36 -7.38
CA PRO A 643 21.91 23.47 -8.72
C PRO A 643 23.01 23.90 -9.69
N GLU A 644 23.03 23.29 -10.86
CA GLU A 644 23.97 23.55 -11.93
C GLU A 644 23.23 23.64 -13.27
N GLU A 645 23.69 24.51 -14.15
CA GLU A 645 23.10 24.75 -15.45
C GLU A 645 24.20 25.03 -16.48
N VAL A 646 24.19 24.28 -17.56
CA VAL A 646 25.12 24.43 -18.68
C VAL A 646 24.31 24.71 -19.94
N ILE A 647 24.43 25.93 -20.46
CA ILE A 647 23.88 26.33 -21.75
C ILE A 647 24.96 26.09 -22.80
N PHE A 648 24.65 25.30 -23.83
CA PHE A 648 25.62 24.95 -24.85
C PHE A 648 26.04 26.19 -25.65
N ASP A 649 27.35 26.43 -25.76
CA ASP A 649 27.88 27.52 -26.58
C ASP A 649 27.40 27.41 -28.04
N SER A 650 27.27 26.18 -28.55
CA SER A 650 26.75 25.88 -29.89
C SER A 650 25.27 26.23 -30.08
N ALA A 651 24.49 26.35 -29.00
CA ALA A 651 23.10 26.79 -29.05
C ALA A 651 22.98 28.33 -29.13
N VAL A 652 23.99 29.04 -28.64
CA VAL A 652 24.01 30.52 -28.61
C VAL A 652 24.77 31.08 -29.82
N ARG A 653 25.88 30.46 -30.20
CA ARG A 653 26.77 30.84 -31.29
C ARG A 653 26.73 29.78 -32.39
N GLN A 654 26.02 30.05 -33.47
CA GLN A 654 25.88 29.09 -34.59
C GLN A 654 27.21 28.67 -35.23
N THR A 655 28.26 29.48 -35.08
CA THR A 655 29.60 29.20 -35.63
C THR A 655 30.45 28.29 -34.75
N LYS A 656 29.98 27.86 -33.58
CA LYS A 656 30.75 27.03 -32.65
C LYS A 656 30.14 25.63 -32.59
N LEU A 657 30.87 24.64 -33.08
CA LEU A 657 30.38 23.27 -33.20
C LEU A 657 30.78 22.41 -32.00
N LEU A 658 29.80 21.68 -31.44
CA LEU A 658 30.05 20.62 -30.47
C LEU A 658 30.60 19.40 -31.21
N THR A 659 31.80 18.96 -30.87
CA THR A 659 32.50 17.88 -31.57
C THR A 659 32.48 16.58 -30.76
N GLN A 660 32.47 16.68 -29.43
CA GLN A 660 32.63 15.53 -28.56
C GLN A 660 31.91 15.74 -27.23
N VAL A 661 31.37 14.65 -26.69
CA VAL A 661 30.87 14.58 -25.32
C VAL A 661 31.70 13.56 -24.55
N ARG A 662 32.23 13.96 -23.40
CA ARG A 662 32.93 13.06 -22.47
C ARG A 662 32.10 12.89 -21.21
N VAL A 663 31.77 11.65 -20.89
CA VAL A 663 30.94 11.31 -19.72
C VAL A 663 31.84 10.74 -18.62
N TYR A 664 31.80 11.34 -17.44
CA TYR A 664 32.47 10.87 -16.24
C TYR A 664 31.49 10.05 -15.42
N HIS A 665 31.81 8.78 -15.17
CA HIS A 665 30.91 7.82 -14.54
C HIS A 665 31.68 6.70 -13.85
N GLY A 666 31.07 6.11 -12.82
CA GLY A 666 31.53 4.91 -12.13
C GLY A 666 30.35 4.00 -11.83
N PHE A 667 29.99 3.88 -10.54
CA PHE A 667 28.73 3.25 -10.15
C PHE A 667 27.50 4.08 -10.54
N ALA A 668 27.64 5.40 -10.70
CA ALA A 668 26.60 6.31 -11.16
C ALA A 668 27.23 7.38 -12.08
N LEU A 669 26.42 8.33 -12.55
CA LEU A 669 26.92 9.47 -13.32
C LEU A 669 27.61 10.49 -12.39
N ASP A 670 28.84 10.88 -12.70
CA ASP A 670 29.58 11.92 -11.97
C ASP A 670 29.53 13.28 -12.67
N GLY A 671 29.60 13.30 -14.00
CA GLY A 671 29.56 14.55 -14.78
C GLY A 671 29.60 14.33 -16.28
N ILE A 672 29.32 15.39 -17.02
CA ILE A 672 29.27 15.41 -18.49
C ILE A 672 30.04 16.64 -18.97
N GLU A 673 31.06 16.43 -19.80
CA GLU A 673 31.85 17.49 -20.40
C GLU A 673 31.56 17.58 -21.90
N PHE A 674 31.16 18.77 -22.35
CA PHE A 674 30.84 19.10 -23.72
C PHE A 674 32.04 19.82 -24.33
N ILE A 675 32.63 19.27 -25.39
CA ILE A 675 33.88 19.74 -26.00
C ILE A 675 33.60 20.26 -27.41
N TYR A 676 34.15 21.45 -27.70
CA TYR A 676 33.92 22.18 -28.94
C TYR A 676 35.14 22.15 -29.87
N GLU A 677 34.96 22.52 -31.13
CA GLU A 677 36.02 22.54 -32.14
C GLU A 677 37.21 23.46 -31.80
N ASP A 678 36.97 24.53 -31.03
CA ASP A 678 37.98 25.48 -30.55
C ASP A 678 38.76 24.96 -29.33
N SER A 679 38.61 23.67 -29.00
CA SER A 679 39.20 22.99 -27.83
C SER A 679 38.72 23.51 -26.47
N THR A 680 37.71 24.40 -26.43
CA THR A 680 37.07 24.77 -25.18
C THR A 680 36.08 23.68 -24.74
N SER A 681 35.77 23.63 -23.44
CA SER A 681 34.79 22.70 -22.91
C SER A 681 33.89 23.32 -21.83
N GLN A 682 32.69 22.77 -21.68
CA GLN A 682 31.76 23.08 -20.60
C GLN A 682 31.48 21.80 -19.80
N LEU A 683 31.69 21.83 -18.49
CA LEU A 683 31.45 20.69 -17.60
C LEU A 683 30.13 20.90 -16.85
N PHE A 684 29.29 19.86 -16.83
CA PHE A 684 28.15 19.71 -15.94
C PHE A 684 28.49 18.64 -14.90
N GLY A 685 28.52 19.00 -13.62
CA GLY A 685 28.91 18.11 -12.54
C GLY A 685 30.42 18.05 -12.34
N LYS A 686 31.00 16.84 -12.19
CA LYS A 686 32.44 16.69 -11.89
C LYS A 686 33.15 15.60 -12.68
N LYS A 687 34.47 15.72 -12.73
CA LYS A 687 35.38 14.73 -13.32
C LYS A 687 35.65 13.60 -12.32
N GLY A 688 34.67 12.71 -12.13
CA GLY A 688 34.71 11.59 -11.19
C GLY A 688 34.63 10.21 -11.86
N GLY A 689 34.73 9.15 -11.06
CA GLY A 689 34.54 7.76 -11.51
C GLY A 689 35.73 7.22 -12.32
N LYS A 690 35.44 6.67 -13.50
CA LYS A 690 36.41 6.06 -14.42
C LYS A 690 37.46 7.10 -14.86
N PRO A 691 38.77 6.82 -14.69
CA PRO A 691 39.83 7.71 -15.14
C PRO A 691 39.71 8.06 -16.63
N GLY A 692 39.75 9.36 -16.96
CA GLY A 692 39.61 9.87 -18.33
C GLY A 692 38.19 9.89 -18.90
N GLY A 693 37.19 9.34 -18.18
CA GLY A 693 35.81 9.27 -18.65
C GLY A 693 35.61 8.34 -19.85
N SER A 694 34.39 8.32 -20.39
CA SER A 694 34.06 7.68 -21.66
C SER A 694 33.71 8.73 -22.71
N GLU A 695 34.31 8.60 -23.89
CA GLU A 695 34.17 9.58 -24.97
C GLU A 695 33.11 9.16 -25.99
N PHE A 696 32.37 10.13 -26.51
CA PHE A 696 31.42 9.99 -27.58
C PHE A 696 31.60 11.12 -28.60
N ASN A 697 32.16 10.79 -29.77
CA ASN A 697 32.47 11.75 -30.83
C ASN A 697 31.28 11.94 -31.77
N LEU A 698 30.97 13.18 -32.13
CA LEU A 698 29.94 13.55 -33.10
C LEU A 698 30.56 13.67 -34.51
N ASP A 699 29.86 13.15 -35.52
CA ASP A 699 30.25 13.29 -36.92
C ASP A 699 29.83 14.67 -37.46
N THR A 700 30.66 15.68 -37.17
CA THR A 700 30.43 17.07 -37.57
C THR A 700 30.38 17.23 -39.09
N ARG A 701 31.05 16.38 -39.88
CA ARG A 701 31.00 16.40 -41.35
C ARG A 701 29.60 16.10 -41.88
N ARG A 702 28.81 15.33 -41.12
CA ARG A 702 27.42 15.00 -41.44
C ARG A 702 26.41 15.88 -40.70
N GLY A 703 26.87 16.92 -40.00
CA GLY A 703 26.03 17.79 -39.18
C GLY A 703 25.37 17.04 -38.01
N GLU A 704 26.04 16.03 -37.45
CA GLU A 704 25.50 15.29 -36.33
C GLU A 704 25.39 16.17 -35.07
N VAL A 705 24.19 16.22 -34.49
CA VAL A 705 23.91 16.98 -33.27
C VAL A 705 23.21 16.11 -32.24
N ILE A 706 23.30 16.49 -30.96
CA ILE A 706 22.58 15.82 -29.88
C ILE A 706 21.09 16.16 -30.00
N THR A 707 20.24 15.12 -30.01
CA THR A 707 18.77 15.24 -30.09
C THR A 707 18.07 14.83 -28.81
N GLY A 708 18.77 14.12 -27.91
CA GLY A 708 18.19 13.68 -26.65
C GLY A 708 19.16 12.91 -25.78
N PHE A 709 18.67 12.54 -24.61
CA PHE A 709 19.35 11.68 -23.66
C PHE A 709 18.41 10.57 -23.20
N TYR A 710 18.94 9.36 -23.03
CA TYR A 710 18.28 8.36 -22.23
C TYR A 710 18.90 8.38 -20.84
N VAL A 711 18.12 8.72 -19.83
CA VAL A 711 18.57 8.92 -18.45
C VAL A 711 17.96 7.84 -17.58
N ARG A 712 18.78 7.16 -16.80
CA ARG A 712 18.34 6.27 -15.72
C ARG A 712 18.45 7.02 -14.40
N SER A 713 17.35 7.15 -13.68
CA SER A 713 17.29 7.98 -12.47
C SER A 713 16.48 7.35 -11.36
N GLY A 714 16.95 7.48 -10.13
CA GLY A 714 16.22 7.21 -8.88
C GLY A 714 16.42 8.38 -7.90
N PHE A 715 17.13 8.12 -6.79
CA PHE A 715 17.60 9.19 -5.89
C PHE A 715 18.60 10.13 -6.59
N TRP A 716 19.41 9.60 -7.50
CA TRP A 716 20.36 10.32 -8.36
C TRP A 716 20.26 9.82 -9.80
N VAL A 717 21.14 10.30 -10.69
CA VAL A 717 21.26 9.78 -12.06
C VAL A 717 22.20 8.57 -12.06
N ASP A 718 21.65 7.38 -12.23
CA ASP A 718 22.39 6.12 -12.27
C ASP A 718 23.17 5.96 -13.56
N GLY A 719 22.60 6.37 -14.69
CA GLY A 719 23.28 6.26 -15.97
C GLY A 719 22.67 7.13 -17.07
N ILE A 720 23.44 7.35 -18.12
CA ILE A 720 23.03 8.18 -19.25
C ILE A 720 23.53 7.62 -20.58
N ALA A 721 22.70 7.69 -21.62
CA ALA A 721 23.12 7.48 -23.01
C ALA A 721 22.77 8.71 -23.85
N ILE A 722 23.63 9.02 -24.81
CA ILE A 722 23.52 10.16 -25.71
C ILE A 722 22.81 9.72 -26.98
N MET A 723 21.87 10.52 -27.47
CA MET A 723 21.13 10.29 -28.70
C MET A 723 21.39 11.42 -29.69
N THR A 724 21.52 11.09 -30.98
CA THR A 724 21.90 12.05 -32.02
C THR A 724 20.93 12.12 -33.20
N SER A 725 21.08 13.14 -34.04
CA SER A 725 20.30 13.35 -35.26
C SER A 725 20.50 12.26 -36.32
N LEU A 726 21.60 11.51 -36.27
CA LEU A 726 21.86 10.37 -37.16
C LEU A 726 21.24 9.06 -36.66
N GLY A 727 20.43 9.10 -35.59
CA GLY A 727 19.84 7.91 -34.97
C GLY A 727 20.84 7.06 -34.20
N ARG A 728 22.06 7.57 -33.94
CA ARG A 728 23.02 6.88 -33.08
C ARG A 728 22.62 7.05 -31.62
N ARG A 729 22.78 5.97 -30.86
CA ARG A 729 22.65 5.96 -29.40
C ARG A 729 23.91 5.35 -28.80
N SER A 730 24.52 6.04 -27.84
CA SER A 730 25.66 5.50 -27.11
C SER A 730 25.25 4.32 -26.22
N ALA A 731 26.23 3.56 -25.72
CA ALA A 731 25.98 2.72 -24.54
C ALA A 731 25.53 3.59 -23.36
N VAL A 732 24.87 2.97 -22.37
CA VAL A 732 24.57 3.64 -21.10
C VAL A 732 25.87 3.74 -20.31
N PHE A 733 26.33 4.96 -20.08
CA PHE A 733 27.45 5.29 -19.21
C PHE A 733 26.95 5.40 -17.76
N GLY A 734 27.66 4.82 -16.80
CA GLY A 734 27.19 4.60 -15.42
C GLY A 734 26.51 3.23 -15.23
N ASN A 735 25.56 3.14 -14.31
CA ASN A 735 24.83 1.93 -14.01
C ASN A 735 23.62 1.74 -14.95
N ALA A 736 23.78 0.85 -15.92
CA ALA A 736 22.75 0.52 -16.90
C ALA A 736 21.51 -0.18 -16.31
N SER A 737 21.60 -0.70 -15.09
CA SER A 737 20.52 -1.37 -14.35
C SER A 737 19.94 -0.54 -13.21
N GLY A 738 20.55 0.59 -12.84
CA GLY A 738 20.08 1.45 -11.74
C GLY A 738 18.89 2.32 -12.14
N GLY A 739 18.06 2.74 -11.19
CA GLY A 739 16.96 3.69 -11.40
C GLY A 739 15.91 3.27 -12.45
N SER A 740 14.99 4.19 -12.75
CA SER A 740 14.02 4.07 -13.84
C SER A 740 14.52 4.77 -15.10
N GLY A 741 14.35 4.14 -16.26
CA GLY A 741 14.81 4.66 -17.54
C GLY A 741 13.82 5.65 -18.15
N ASN A 742 14.33 6.80 -18.62
CA ASN A 742 13.55 7.89 -19.17
C ASN A 742 14.20 8.42 -20.45
N THR A 743 13.43 8.48 -21.54
CA THR A 743 13.89 9.07 -22.81
C THR A 743 13.53 10.55 -22.85
N LEU A 744 14.54 11.42 -22.78
CA LEU A 744 14.42 12.87 -22.89
C LEU A 744 14.69 13.32 -24.33
N ILE A 745 13.62 13.62 -25.08
CA ILE A 745 13.69 14.23 -26.41
C ILE A 745 12.75 15.43 -26.41
N PRO A 746 13.23 16.63 -26.77
CA PRO A 746 12.37 17.81 -26.86
C PRO A 746 11.19 17.60 -27.81
N PRO A 747 10.04 18.25 -27.55
CA PRO A 747 8.89 18.17 -28.44
C PRO A 747 9.18 18.81 -29.80
N ARG A 748 8.37 18.46 -30.81
CA ARG A 748 8.50 19.02 -32.17
C ARG A 748 8.48 20.55 -32.14
N GLY A 749 9.41 21.16 -32.86
CA GLY A 749 9.59 22.62 -32.90
C GLY A 749 10.58 23.16 -31.88
N TYR A 750 11.12 22.31 -30.99
CA TYR A 750 12.11 22.70 -29.99
C TYR A 750 13.40 21.88 -30.18
N SER A 751 14.53 22.49 -29.81
CA SER A 751 15.85 21.86 -29.83
C SER A 751 16.51 21.98 -28.44
N ILE A 752 17.54 21.17 -28.21
CA ILE A 752 18.29 21.21 -26.95
C ILE A 752 19.18 22.46 -26.93
N ALA A 753 19.00 23.29 -25.91
CA ALA A 753 19.85 24.46 -25.67
C ALA A 753 20.90 24.24 -24.56
N GLY A 754 20.73 23.21 -23.73
CA GLY A 754 21.60 22.94 -22.58
C GLY A 754 21.07 21.85 -21.66
N VAL A 755 21.74 21.66 -20.54
CA VAL A 755 21.37 20.72 -19.46
C VAL A 755 21.31 21.45 -18.12
N THR A 756 20.38 21.05 -17.27
CA THR A 756 20.21 21.59 -15.92
C THR A 756 19.90 20.46 -14.94
N GLY A 757 20.33 20.62 -13.69
CA GLY A 757 20.08 19.67 -12.61
C GLY A 757 20.79 20.09 -11.34
N SER A 758 21.11 19.13 -10.49
CA SER A 758 21.90 19.38 -9.28
C SER A 758 23.06 18.41 -9.19
N CYS A 759 24.22 18.89 -8.75
CA CYS A 759 25.40 18.07 -8.49
C CYS A 759 25.80 18.18 -7.02
N ALA A 760 26.30 17.09 -6.43
CA ALA A 760 26.93 17.11 -5.12
C ALA A 760 28.12 16.15 -5.06
N ASP A 761 28.97 16.33 -4.05
CA ASP A 761 30.00 15.35 -3.78
C ASP A 761 29.40 14.05 -3.25
N TRP A 762 29.71 12.90 -3.87
CA TRP A 762 29.33 11.58 -3.36
C TRP A 762 29.72 11.40 -1.88
N LYS A 763 30.89 11.92 -1.49
CA LYS A 763 31.34 11.98 -0.09
C LYS A 763 30.51 12.90 0.81
N LYS A 764 29.81 13.91 0.28
CA LYS A 764 28.89 14.78 1.05
C LYS A 764 27.46 14.22 1.10
N LEU A 765 26.99 13.68 -0.02
CA LEU A 765 25.70 12.99 -0.16
C LEU A 765 25.60 11.74 0.73
N LEU A 766 26.69 10.97 0.87
CA LEU A 766 26.77 9.78 1.73
C LEU A 766 27.24 10.09 3.17
N THR A 767 27.68 11.32 3.47
CA THR A 767 27.99 11.72 4.87
C THR A 767 26.83 12.43 5.55
N ASP A 768 25.90 13.01 4.80
CA ASP A 768 24.69 13.65 5.38
C ASP A 768 23.55 12.66 5.62
N ASP A 769 23.61 11.44 5.05
CA ASP A 769 22.83 10.28 5.50
C ASP A 769 23.77 9.29 6.21
N ASN A 770 24.04 9.57 7.49
CA ASN A 770 24.68 8.73 8.50
C ASN A 770 25.41 7.46 8.01
N THR A 771 26.75 7.48 7.96
CA THR A 771 27.65 6.65 8.82
C THR A 771 29.12 6.70 8.36
N HIS A 772 29.89 7.68 8.84
CA HIS A 772 31.13 7.40 9.59
C HIS A 772 31.66 8.67 10.29
N PHE A 773 31.58 8.63 11.63
CA PHE A 773 32.17 9.50 12.66
C PHE A 773 32.87 10.81 12.25
N SER A 774 32.17 11.93 12.46
CA SER A 774 32.75 13.13 13.07
C SER A 774 31.69 13.93 13.84
N MET A 775 30.97 13.26 14.75
CA MET A 775 30.01 13.85 15.70
C MET A 775 30.61 15.07 16.45
N ILE A 776 31.92 15.02 16.71
CA ILE A 776 32.70 16.03 17.44
C ILE A 776 32.69 17.43 16.77
N LYS A 777 32.45 17.53 15.45
CA LYS A 777 32.44 18.83 14.74
C LYS A 777 31.05 19.50 14.71
N MET A 778 29.99 18.77 15.05
CA MET A 778 28.62 19.28 15.12
C MET A 778 28.21 19.70 16.54
N LEU A 779 28.95 19.24 17.56
CA LEU A 779 28.74 19.70 18.93
C LEU A 779 29.11 21.18 19.03
N HIS A 780 28.12 22.02 19.28
CA HIS A 780 28.39 23.35 19.80
C HIS A 780 28.97 23.23 21.22
N LEU A 781 29.64 24.27 21.69
CA LEU A 781 30.25 24.28 23.02
C LEU A 781 29.24 23.95 24.14
N ALA A 782 27.95 24.29 23.96
CA ALA A 782 26.89 23.90 24.88
C ALA A 782 26.65 22.38 24.84
N ASP A 783 26.50 21.80 23.64
CA ASP A 783 26.30 20.35 23.45
C ASP A 783 27.47 19.51 24.01
N LEU A 784 28.71 20.01 23.93
CA LEU A 784 29.87 19.36 24.56
C LEU A 784 29.78 19.38 26.10
N ILE A 785 29.25 20.45 26.68
CA ILE A 785 29.05 20.54 28.14
C ILE A 785 27.89 19.63 28.56
N THR A 786 26.85 19.50 27.74
CA THR A 786 25.76 18.54 27.94
C THR A 786 26.26 17.08 27.90
N GLU A 787 27.20 16.77 27.00
CA GLU A 787 27.86 15.45 27.02
C GLU A 787 28.66 15.20 28.29
N LEU A 788 29.20 16.24 28.96
CA LEU A 788 29.85 16.09 30.26
C LEU A 788 28.84 15.81 31.39
N ASN A 789 27.60 16.32 31.30
CA ASN A 789 26.51 15.89 32.17
C ASN A 789 26.25 14.40 31.97
N GLY A 790 26.01 13.96 30.73
CA GLY A 790 25.79 12.54 30.42
C GLY A 790 26.96 11.64 30.85
N PHE A 791 28.20 12.10 30.68
CA PHE A 791 29.41 11.42 31.16
C PHE A 791 29.40 11.22 32.68
N CYS A 792 28.99 12.24 33.45
CA CYS A 792 28.85 12.12 34.90
C CYS A 792 27.81 11.07 35.29
N GLY A 793 26.65 11.05 34.62
CA GLY A 793 25.63 10.03 34.83
C GLY A 793 26.15 8.61 34.54
N VAL A 794 26.81 8.40 33.40
CA VAL A 794 27.40 7.09 33.06
C VAL A 794 28.48 6.67 34.07
N MET A 795 29.34 7.59 34.49
CA MET A 795 30.36 7.30 35.50
C MET A 795 29.77 6.99 36.86
N SER A 796 28.63 7.60 37.21
CA SER A 796 27.87 7.24 38.42
C SER A 796 27.37 5.80 38.36
N ILE A 797 26.80 5.39 37.22
CA ILE A 797 26.31 4.01 37.00
C ILE A 797 27.47 3.01 37.04
N PHE A 798 28.58 3.27 36.34
CA PHE A 798 29.74 2.38 36.36
C PHE A 798 30.36 2.25 37.76
N SER A 799 30.37 3.33 38.53
CA SER A 799 30.85 3.28 39.93
C SER A 799 29.90 2.47 40.81
N SER A 800 28.58 2.58 40.59
CA SER A 800 27.56 1.75 41.26
C SER A 800 27.75 0.26 40.93
N MET A 801 27.95 -0.08 39.65
CA MET A 801 28.20 -1.45 39.21
C MET A 801 29.53 -2.01 39.76
N ARG A 802 30.60 -1.19 39.80
CA ARG A 802 31.88 -1.58 40.41
C ARG A 802 31.75 -1.89 41.88
N TYR A 803 30.91 -1.15 42.62
CA TYR A 803 30.61 -1.48 44.00
C TYR A 803 29.90 -2.85 44.10
N CYS A 804 28.93 -3.14 43.24
CA CYS A 804 28.23 -4.44 43.23
C CYS A 804 29.15 -5.63 42.92
N LEU A 805 30.20 -5.42 42.12
CA LEU A 805 31.15 -6.47 41.72
C LEU A 805 32.35 -6.60 42.67
N GLY A 806 32.62 -5.59 43.48
CA GLY A 806 33.74 -5.53 44.41
C GLY A 806 33.40 -6.06 45.80
N PRO A 807 34.39 -6.15 46.71
CA PRO A 807 34.12 -6.49 48.09
C PRO A 807 33.22 -5.41 48.75
N PRO A 808 32.26 -5.78 49.61
CA PRO A 808 31.35 -4.83 50.27
C PRO A 808 32.05 -3.71 51.05
N SER A 809 33.30 -3.89 51.46
CA SER A 809 34.12 -2.87 52.13
C SER A 809 34.63 -1.75 51.20
N ALA A 810 34.45 -1.86 49.88
CA ALA A 810 34.94 -0.89 48.90
C ALA A 810 34.02 0.33 48.74
N HIS A 811 33.70 1.01 49.84
CA HIS A 811 32.78 2.16 49.87
C HIS A 811 33.23 3.32 48.98
N ALA A 812 34.51 3.38 48.59
CA ALA A 812 35.04 4.38 47.67
C ALA A 812 34.27 4.45 46.34
N ASN A 813 33.85 3.30 45.79
CA ASN A 813 33.09 3.25 44.53
C ASN A 813 31.66 3.80 44.72
N LEU A 814 31.06 3.58 45.88
CA LEU A 814 29.73 4.07 46.22
C LEU A 814 29.72 5.59 46.44
N TRP A 815 30.74 6.11 47.12
CA TRP A 815 30.98 7.54 47.24
C TRP A 815 31.22 8.20 45.89
N ALA A 816 32.00 7.56 44.99
CA ALA A 816 32.20 8.05 43.63
C ALA A 816 30.87 8.09 42.86
N ALA A 817 30.05 7.04 42.96
CA ALA A 817 28.74 6.99 42.31
C ALA A 817 27.85 8.18 42.71
N LEU A 818 27.75 8.46 44.02
CA LEU A 818 26.93 9.55 44.55
C LEU A 818 27.52 10.94 44.26
N ALA A 819 28.85 11.06 44.16
CA ALA A 819 29.53 12.31 43.87
C ALA A 819 29.39 12.77 42.41
N PHE A 820 29.27 11.86 41.43
CA PHE A 820 29.15 12.25 40.02
C PHE A 820 27.83 12.94 39.68
N MET A 821 26.72 12.62 40.35
CA MET A 821 25.41 13.23 40.08
C MET A 821 25.38 14.76 40.29
N PRO A 822 25.89 15.33 41.40
CA PRO A 822 25.97 16.78 41.56
C PRO A 822 26.95 17.45 40.58
N PHE A 823 27.99 16.75 40.11
CA PHE A 823 28.82 17.26 39.00
C PHE A 823 28.04 17.29 37.68
N GLY A 824 27.16 16.32 37.43
CA GLY A 824 26.22 16.35 36.31
C GLY A 824 25.35 17.61 36.31
N LEU A 825 24.81 18.00 37.48
CA LEU A 825 24.00 19.21 37.63
C LEU A 825 24.79 20.49 37.39
N PHE A 826 26.06 20.50 37.77
CA PHE A 826 26.94 21.62 37.48
C PHE A 826 27.12 21.82 35.97
N PHE A 827 27.28 20.73 35.21
CA PHE A 827 27.41 20.81 33.74
C PHE A 827 26.09 21.16 33.04
N ASP A 828 24.97 20.59 33.46
CA ASP A 828 23.61 20.98 33.02
C ASP A 828 23.37 22.50 33.18
N PHE A 829 23.66 23.05 34.36
CA PHE A 829 23.52 24.50 34.57
C PHE A 829 24.46 25.33 33.68
N MET A 830 25.66 24.82 33.38
CA MET A 830 26.63 25.50 32.53
C MET A 830 26.23 25.50 31.06
N ASP A 831 25.72 24.40 30.52
CA ASP A 831 25.29 24.36 29.11
C ASP A 831 24.14 25.34 28.86
N GLY A 832 23.18 25.45 29.79
CA GLY A 832 22.05 26.37 29.69
C GLY A 832 22.48 27.83 29.78
N LYS A 833 23.60 28.14 30.46
CA LYS A 833 24.23 29.48 30.44
C LYS A 833 24.98 29.74 29.15
N VAL A 834 25.74 28.78 28.64
CA VAL A 834 26.52 28.90 27.40
C VAL A 834 25.59 29.02 26.18
N ALA A 835 24.50 28.26 26.13
CA ALA A 835 23.46 28.36 25.09
C ALA A 835 22.82 29.76 25.04
N ARG A 836 22.48 30.33 26.22
CA ARG A 836 21.91 31.69 26.34
C ARG A 836 22.90 32.78 25.96
N TRP A 837 24.17 32.64 26.34
CA TRP A 837 25.23 33.59 25.97
C TRP A 837 25.45 33.64 24.45
N ARG A 838 25.34 32.49 23.76
CA ARG A 838 25.57 32.39 22.31
C ARG A 838 24.34 32.68 21.43
N LYS A 839 23.16 32.92 22.01
CA LYS A 839 21.88 33.19 21.30
C LYS A 839 21.55 32.18 20.18
N LYS A 840 22.03 30.94 20.30
CA LYS A 840 21.77 29.84 19.35
C LYS A 840 21.29 28.63 20.15
N SER A 841 20.06 28.19 19.92
CA SER A 841 19.50 26.94 20.42
C SER A 841 19.29 25.99 19.24
N SER A 842 19.91 24.81 19.26
CA SER A 842 19.67 23.76 18.26
C SER A 842 18.61 22.78 18.79
N LEU A 843 17.76 22.25 17.90
CA LEU A 843 16.80 21.18 18.25
C LEU A 843 17.53 19.91 18.71
N MET A 844 18.68 19.61 18.12
CA MET A 844 19.53 18.48 18.50
C MET A 844 20.10 18.63 19.92
N GLY A 845 20.56 19.81 20.31
CA GLY A 845 21.08 20.06 21.67
C GLY A 845 19.99 19.94 22.74
N GLN A 846 18.75 20.33 22.44
CA GLN A 846 17.62 20.18 23.36
C GLN A 846 17.26 18.70 23.62
N GLU A 847 17.30 17.85 22.59
CA GLU A 847 17.07 16.41 22.75
C GLU A 847 18.27 15.75 23.45
N LEU A 848 19.50 16.17 23.15
CA LEU A 848 20.71 15.69 23.82
C LEU A 848 20.71 16.00 25.32
N ASP A 849 20.26 17.21 25.69
CA ASP A 849 20.08 17.67 27.07
C ASP A 849 19.10 16.79 27.85
N SER A 850 17.93 16.54 27.25
CA SER A 850 16.93 15.65 27.84
C SER A 850 17.44 14.22 28.02
N LEU A 851 18.24 13.70 27.08
CA LEU A 851 18.82 12.36 27.20
C LEU A 851 19.91 12.31 28.28
N ALA A 852 20.78 13.31 28.36
CA ALA A 852 21.80 13.42 29.40
C ALA A 852 21.18 13.50 30.79
N ASP A 853 20.14 14.32 30.95
CA ASP A 853 19.39 14.47 32.20
C ASP A 853 18.70 13.18 32.65
N LEU A 854 18.15 12.40 31.73
CA LEU A 854 17.57 11.11 32.06
C LEU A 854 18.63 10.16 32.64
N VAL A 855 19.84 10.15 32.07
CA VAL A 855 20.93 9.29 32.53
C VAL A 855 21.44 9.78 33.90
N SER A 856 21.68 11.07 34.06
CA SER A 856 22.27 11.65 35.28
C SER A 856 21.32 11.72 36.46
N PHE A 857 20.03 11.98 36.23
CA PHE A 857 19.05 12.24 37.30
C PHE A 857 17.90 11.24 37.35
N GLY A 858 17.70 10.43 36.31
CA GLY A 858 16.76 9.31 36.34
C GLY A 858 17.47 7.99 36.63
N LEU A 859 18.37 7.58 35.75
CA LEU A 859 18.99 6.25 35.80
C LEU A 859 20.08 6.14 36.87
N SER A 860 20.92 7.16 37.04
CA SER A 860 22.03 7.11 38.01
C SER A 860 21.58 6.98 39.46
N PRO A 861 20.56 7.73 39.96
CA PRO A 861 20.04 7.52 41.31
C PRO A 861 19.44 6.13 41.52
N ALA A 862 18.75 5.58 40.51
CA ALA A 862 18.19 4.24 40.58
C ALA A 862 19.28 3.16 40.62
N ALA A 863 20.35 3.32 39.82
CA ALA A 863 21.51 2.44 39.83
C ALA A 863 22.26 2.50 41.17
N ALA A 864 22.41 3.69 41.76
CA ALA A 864 23.03 3.87 43.07
C ALA A 864 22.17 3.22 44.18
N ALA A 865 20.84 3.34 44.13
CA ALA A 865 19.94 2.69 45.08
C ALA A 865 20.04 1.16 45.03
N PHE A 866 20.07 0.58 43.82
CA PHE A 866 20.32 -0.84 43.62
C PHE A 866 21.69 -1.27 44.17
N ALA A 867 22.72 -0.44 43.95
CA ALA A 867 24.06 -0.73 44.46
C ALA A 867 24.12 -0.71 45.99
N ILE A 868 23.45 0.25 46.63
CA ILE A 868 23.37 0.37 48.09
C ILE A 868 22.67 -0.83 48.72
N GLY A 869 21.65 -1.43 48.09
CA GLY A 869 21.01 -2.64 48.61
C GLY A 869 19.55 -2.87 48.22
N LEU A 870 18.91 -1.94 47.48
CA LEU A 870 17.52 -2.09 47.03
C LEU A 870 17.44 -3.07 45.84
N ARG A 871 17.50 -4.38 46.13
CA ARG A 871 17.72 -5.45 45.14
C ARG A 871 16.59 -6.47 45.05
N THR A 872 15.48 -6.25 45.74
CA THR A 872 14.34 -7.18 45.65
C THR A 872 13.63 -7.03 44.28
N PRO A 873 12.88 -8.04 43.82
CA PRO A 873 12.11 -7.94 42.58
C PRO A 873 11.15 -6.74 42.55
N ALA A 874 10.55 -6.41 43.70
CA ALA A 874 9.67 -5.25 43.82
C ALA A 874 10.45 -3.93 43.84
N ASP A 875 11.63 -3.87 44.47
CA ASP A 875 12.49 -2.68 44.38
C ASP A 875 12.87 -2.39 42.94
N HIS A 876 13.22 -3.41 42.15
CA HIS A 876 13.52 -3.23 40.72
C HIS A 876 12.34 -2.63 39.96
N PHE A 877 11.14 -3.12 40.24
CA PHE A 877 9.92 -2.59 39.63
C PHE A 877 9.72 -1.11 39.98
N PHE A 878 9.87 -0.74 41.25
CA PHE A 878 9.67 0.64 41.70
C PHE A 878 10.78 1.60 41.26
N LEU A 879 12.04 1.16 41.24
CA LEU A 879 13.14 1.93 40.66
C LEU A 879 12.95 2.13 39.15
N THR A 880 12.46 1.11 38.44
CA THR A 880 12.11 1.22 37.01
C THR A 880 10.97 2.22 36.81
N PHE A 881 9.94 2.17 37.66
CA PHE A 881 8.84 3.14 37.64
C PHE A 881 9.34 4.58 37.77
N PHE A 882 10.26 4.85 38.70
CA PHE A 882 10.88 6.16 38.86
C PHE A 882 11.60 6.64 37.58
N VAL A 883 12.40 5.77 36.94
CA VAL A 883 13.09 6.10 35.68
C VAL A 883 12.08 6.42 34.56
N LEU A 884 10.99 5.64 34.46
CA LEU A 884 9.93 5.86 33.46
C LEU A 884 9.15 7.17 33.70
N CYS A 885 8.94 7.54 34.97
CA CYS A 885 8.39 8.85 35.33
C CYS A 885 9.32 9.99 34.86
N GLY A 886 10.63 9.87 35.08
CA GLY A 886 11.63 10.82 34.58
C GLY A 886 11.61 10.96 33.05
N LEU A 887 11.61 9.82 32.33
CA LEU A 887 11.49 9.79 30.87
C LEU A 887 10.23 10.49 30.37
N THR A 888 9.09 10.19 30.99
CA THR A 888 7.79 10.80 30.64
C THR A 888 7.78 12.30 30.90
N ARG A 889 8.39 12.75 32.00
CA ARG A 889 8.52 14.17 32.36
C ARG A 889 9.33 14.95 31.32
N LEU A 890 10.45 14.40 30.87
CA LEU A 890 11.34 15.02 29.88
C LEU A 890 10.69 15.05 28.48
N ALA A 891 10.09 13.94 28.04
CA ALA A 891 9.34 13.91 26.79
C ALA A 891 8.19 14.93 26.77
N ARG A 892 7.44 15.04 27.87
CA ARG A 892 6.38 16.05 28.01
C ARG A 892 6.94 17.47 27.98
N PHE A 893 8.08 17.72 28.62
CA PHE A 893 8.75 19.02 28.62
C PHE A 893 9.12 19.46 27.19
N ASN A 894 9.74 18.59 26.39
CA ASN A 894 10.10 18.89 25.00
C ASN A 894 8.87 19.24 24.15
N ILE A 895 7.75 18.55 24.36
CA ILE A 895 6.48 18.81 23.63
C ILE A 895 5.76 20.07 24.13
N THR A 896 5.79 20.37 25.44
CA THR A 896 5.12 21.57 25.99
C THR A 896 5.88 22.86 25.71
N VAL A 897 7.22 22.84 25.66
CA VAL A 897 8.03 24.00 25.25
C VAL A 897 7.68 24.47 23.82
N ALA A 898 7.24 23.54 22.95
CA ALA A 898 6.77 23.86 21.59
C ALA A 898 5.36 24.47 21.54
N ASN A 899 4.54 24.32 22.59
CA ASN A 899 3.09 24.57 22.53
C ASN A 899 2.53 25.50 23.62
N VAL A 900 3.32 25.98 24.59
CA VAL A 900 2.83 26.90 25.64
C VAL A 900 2.81 28.36 25.11
N PRO A 901 1.66 29.07 25.18
CA PRO A 901 1.59 30.49 24.84
C PRO A 901 2.51 31.32 25.75
N LYS A 902 3.32 32.19 25.16
CA LYS A 902 4.20 33.11 25.87
C LYS A 902 3.44 34.40 26.16
N ASP A 903 3.41 34.87 27.41
CA ASP A 903 2.88 36.21 27.74
C ASP A 903 3.69 37.30 27.02
N ALA A 904 3.18 38.54 26.97
CA ALA A 904 3.77 39.67 26.23
C ALA A 904 5.23 40.05 26.62
N SER A 905 5.79 39.44 27.68
CA SER A 905 7.20 39.54 28.09
C SER A 905 8.03 38.26 27.90
N GLY A 906 7.44 37.20 27.31
CA GLY A 906 8.14 36.01 26.86
C GLY A 906 8.47 34.94 27.91
N LYS A 907 7.93 35.01 29.15
CA LYS A 907 8.24 34.05 30.23
C LYS A 907 7.02 33.26 30.70
N SER A 908 7.16 31.92 30.82
CA SER A 908 6.18 31.02 31.45
C SER A 908 6.25 31.11 32.98
N GLN A 909 5.13 31.31 33.69
CA GLN A 909 5.13 31.65 35.12
C GLN A 909 5.38 30.47 36.10
N TYR A 910 5.21 29.21 35.68
CA TYR A 910 5.42 28.03 36.54
C TYR A 910 5.87 26.80 35.73
N PHE A 911 6.43 25.80 36.42
CA PHE A 911 6.57 24.43 35.94
C PHE A 911 5.43 23.56 36.50
N GLU A 912 4.84 22.71 35.68
CA GLU A 912 4.00 21.61 36.16
C GLU A 912 4.90 20.42 36.55
N GLY A 913 4.80 19.95 37.79
CA GLY A 913 5.63 18.88 38.35
C GLY A 913 7.05 19.31 38.73
N THR A 914 7.72 18.51 39.55
CA THR A 914 9.11 18.79 39.97
C THR A 914 10.10 18.60 38.81
N PRO A 915 11.19 19.40 38.74
CA PRO A 915 12.29 19.17 37.80
C PRO A 915 13.00 17.83 38.08
N ILE A 916 13.51 17.16 37.05
CA ILE A 916 14.23 15.88 37.23
C ILE A 916 15.46 15.97 38.16
N PRO A 917 16.23 17.08 38.23
CA PRO A 917 17.36 17.18 39.16
C PRO A 917 16.96 17.19 40.64
N THR A 918 15.67 17.28 40.97
CA THR A 918 15.22 17.12 42.36
C THR A 918 15.54 15.74 42.94
N SER A 919 15.83 14.74 42.09
CA SER A 919 16.33 13.42 42.52
C SER A 919 17.67 13.45 43.25
N LEU A 920 18.44 14.55 43.14
CA LEU A 920 19.64 14.76 43.94
C LEU A 920 19.37 14.81 45.44
N SER A 921 18.16 15.18 45.86
CA SER A 921 17.76 15.09 47.27
C SER A 921 17.78 13.64 47.78
N ILE A 922 17.38 12.69 46.93
CA ILE A 922 17.45 11.25 47.22
C ILE A 922 18.90 10.78 47.19
N ALA A 923 19.71 11.27 46.23
CA ALA A 923 21.14 10.97 46.21
C ALA A 923 21.88 11.45 47.47
N ALA A 924 21.55 12.63 47.98
CA ALA A 924 22.10 13.16 49.23
C ALA A 924 21.68 12.32 50.44
N LEU A 925 20.42 11.85 50.48
CA LEU A 925 19.94 10.96 51.52
C LEU A 925 20.65 9.60 51.48
N MET A 926 20.86 9.05 50.28
CA MET A 926 21.65 7.83 50.08
C MET A 926 23.11 8.03 50.52
N ALA A 927 23.73 9.18 50.26
CA ALA A 927 25.07 9.49 50.77
C ALA A 927 25.12 9.54 52.30
N TYR A 928 24.06 10.04 52.93
CA TYR A 928 23.93 9.97 54.37
C TYR A 928 23.84 8.53 54.88
N TRP A 929 23.07 7.65 54.23
CA TRP A 929 23.02 6.22 54.59
C TRP A 929 24.39 5.57 54.51
N VAL A 930 25.15 5.84 53.44
CA VAL A 930 26.54 5.37 53.29
C VAL A 930 27.44 5.88 54.41
N SER A 931 27.27 7.14 54.86
CA SER A 931 28.05 7.71 55.97
C SER A 931 27.77 7.04 57.33
N GLN A 932 26.55 6.54 57.52
CA GLN A 932 26.13 5.84 58.75
C GLN A 932 26.39 4.33 58.67
N GLY A 933 26.86 3.82 57.52
CA GLY A 933 27.03 2.39 57.28
C GLY A 933 25.73 1.63 57.00
N TRP A 934 24.62 2.33 56.74
CA TRP A 934 23.31 1.73 56.46
C TRP A 934 23.21 1.29 55.00
N ILE A 935 23.87 0.20 54.67
CA ILE A 935 23.96 -0.36 53.32
C ILE A 935 23.68 -1.86 53.38
N LEU A 936 23.26 -2.43 52.25
CA LEU A 936 22.91 -3.84 52.09
C LEU A 936 21.84 -4.24 53.14
N ASP A 937 22.15 -5.20 53.99
CA ASP A 937 21.22 -5.74 54.98
C ASP A 937 20.86 -4.74 56.10
N ASP A 938 21.67 -3.69 56.27
CA ASP A 938 21.48 -2.63 57.29
C ASP A 938 20.72 -1.41 56.75
N LEU A 939 19.99 -1.56 55.65
CA LEU A 939 19.17 -0.49 55.07
C LEU A 939 18.06 -0.02 56.04
N PRO A 940 17.76 1.29 56.11
CA PRO A 940 16.71 1.80 56.99
C PRO A 940 15.36 1.17 56.68
N LEU A 941 14.60 0.86 57.74
CA LEU A 941 13.28 0.21 57.68
C LEU A 941 13.28 -1.28 57.22
N GLY A 942 14.45 -1.84 56.89
CA GLY A 942 14.62 -3.24 56.50
C GLY A 942 13.75 -3.65 55.29
N THR A 943 13.54 -4.95 55.14
CA THR A 943 12.63 -5.53 54.14
C THR A 943 11.24 -5.79 54.74
N TRP A 944 10.20 -5.49 53.97
CA TRP A 944 8.82 -5.87 54.27
C TRP A 944 8.39 -7.05 53.39
N ALA A 945 7.45 -7.85 53.89
CA ALA A 945 6.94 -9.05 53.20
C ALA A 945 8.03 -10.09 52.85
N SER A 946 9.06 -10.21 53.70
CA SER A 946 10.20 -11.10 53.48
C SER A 946 9.80 -12.57 53.28
N GLY A 947 10.41 -13.21 52.28
CA GLY A 947 10.11 -14.59 51.90
C GLY A 947 8.90 -14.76 50.97
N THR A 948 8.27 -13.66 50.55
CA THR A 948 7.23 -13.67 49.51
C THR A 948 7.78 -13.06 48.21
N ILE A 949 7.12 -13.32 47.08
CA ILE A 949 7.47 -12.71 45.79
C ILE A 949 7.30 -11.17 45.77
N PHE A 950 6.67 -10.60 46.79
CA PHE A 950 6.45 -9.17 46.97
C PHE A 950 7.37 -8.54 48.01
N GLU A 951 8.46 -9.21 48.39
CA GLU A 951 9.47 -8.64 49.29
C GLU A 951 10.02 -7.33 48.72
N PHE A 952 10.06 -6.26 49.54
CA PHE A 952 10.51 -4.93 49.13
C PHE A 952 11.07 -4.10 50.29
N HIS A 953 11.90 -3.10 49.99
CA HIS A 953 12.37 -2.13 50.98
C HIS A 953 11.41 -0.93 51.03
N PRO A 954 10.80 -0.57 52.18
CA PRO A 954 9.89 0.57 52.27
C PRO A 954 10.52 1.90 51.84
N VAL A 955 11.85 2.04 51.99
CA VAL A 955 12.60 3.21 51.54
C VAL A 955 12.53 3.43 50.02
N VAL A 956 12.21 2.41 49.22
CA VAL A 956 11.97 2.55 47.77
C VAL A 956 10.75 3.44 47.48
N GLY A 957 9.83 3.59 48.44
CA GLY A 957 8.69 4.49 48.35
C GLY A 957 9.08 5.96 48.11
N LEU A 958 10.30 6.37 48.48
CA LEU A 958 10.84 7.70 48.19
C LEU A 958 11.02 7.92 46.66
N PHE A 959 11.44 6.88 45.93
CA PHE A 959 11.57 6.92 44.48
C PHE A 959 10.20 6.97 43.79
N ILE A 960 9.22 6.22 44.31
CA ILE A 960 7.83 6.28 43.82
C ILE A 960 7.26 7.68 44.02
N LEU A 961 7.38 8.23 45.23
CA LEU A 961 6.89 9.58 45.55
C LEU A 961 7.53 10.63 44.64
N SER A 962 8.86 10.56 44.46
CA SER A 962 9.58 11.46 43.56
C SER A 962 9.12 11.33 42.11
N GLY A 963 8.96 10.11 41.59
CA GLY A 963 8.44 9.86 40.24
C GLY A 963 7.02 10.42 40.05
N CYS A 964 6.12 10.20 41.02
CA CYS A 964 4.79 10.78 41.01
C CYS A 964 4.82 12.32 41.01
N LEU A 965 5.66 12.93 41.85
CA LEU A 965 5.84 14.39 41.92
C LEU A 965 6.41 14.98 40.63
N MET A 966 7.26 14.25 39.90
CA MET A 966 7.76 14.68 38.58
C MET A 966 6.63 14.72 37.55
N THR A 967 5.75 13.73 37.54
CA THR A 967 4.65 13.62 36.56
C THR A 967 3.37 14.37 36.93
N SER A 968 3.28 14.92 38.14
CA SER A 968 2.07 15.57 38.66
C SER A 968 1.70 16.84 37.87
N LYS A 969 0.45 16.89 37.42
CA LYS A 969 -0.15 18.06 36.76
C LYS A 969 -0.64 19.12 37.77
N THR A 970 -0.87 18.71 39.01
CA THR A 970 -1.48 19.56 40.05
C THR A 970 -0.43 20.40 40.79
N LEU A 971 0.83 19.95 40.79
CA LEU A 971 1.93 20.63 41.46
C LEU A 971 2.51 21.72 40.54
N HIS A 972 2.41 22.98 40.97
CA HIS A 972 2.93 24.14 40.23
C HIS A 972 4.16 24.70 40.94
N VAL A 973 5.35 24.45 40.39
CA VAL A 973 6.61 24.95 40.95
C VAL A 973 6.96 26.29 40.29
N PRO A 974 7.08 27.40 41.04
CA PRO A 974 7.42 28.71 40.46
C PRO A 974 8.82 28.69 39.83
N LYS A 975 8.99 29.34 38.68
CA LYS A 975 10.32 29.50 38.06
C LYS A 975 11.13 30.58 38.81
N PRO A 976 12.38 30.32 39.19
CA PRO A 976 13.26 31.34 39.77
C PRO A 976 13.67 32.43 38.77
#